data_AF-A0A3D4NJT8-F1
#
_entry.id   AF-A0A3D4NJT8-F1
#
_cell.length_a   1.000
_cell.length_b   1.000
_cell.length_c   1.000
_cell.angle_alpha   90.00
_cell.angle_beta   90.00
_cell.angle_gamma   90.00
#
_symmetry.space_group_name_H-M   'P 1'
#
loop_
_entity.id
_entity.type
_entity.pdbx_description
1 polymer ?
#
loop_
_entity_poly.entity_id
_entity_poly.type
_entity_poly.pdbx_seq_one_letter_code
_entity_poly.pdbx_strand_id
1 'polypeptide(L)'
;MEPAEHKSGSTGRPPNRGLTPEIVPPKGGGALSGMGEKFAADPVTGTGSMSVPIATSPGRCGFGPQLSIHYNSGAANGPFGFGWNLSLPVVSRKTEKGLPLYRDAEASDIFMLSGAEDLIPILLHVDDDWVREVLPLRTVYGNQYSIHRYRPRVEGLFARIERWVNAANASDTFWRSISKDNITTWYGRTAQSRIADPLDPGRIFSWLICESHDDKGNAVFYEYKPEDSAGVDLSQVQERNRSDLTRSVQRYVKRIRYGNRVPYLPDLAATEPLQPPVDWCFEVVFDYGEHDLLAPVPQETSQTWTCRLDPFSNYRAGFEIRTYRLCRRVLMFHHFAGEPNVGLDCLVRATHLEHASAPPVDTTQPFYAYLLSATQTGYVRDGATGYRASSLPPLEFEYTQAEIDESVREVDAESLRNLSTGLSDASYRWVDLEGEGVPGILTEQGGSWYYKSNLSPANQQVIAGTEVSLPRFGPTQRVARQPSPASLNSDRVHLMNLSGAGDLAVVAFDGPSPGYFERTDEQDWNRFKRFQSIPVLDWSNPNLRFIDVTGDGFPDLLISEDHAFCWHASLSVNGFAPAQHRPQSLDQEAGPQLVFADGSESIFLADMSGDGLTDLVRIRNGEVCYWPNLGYGRFGAKVTMAQSPHFDHADLFDGNRLRLADIDGSGTTDILYFASDAIDLYFNQSGNAWGSRRRLAHFPAVESVSSATVLDLLGNGTACLLWSSPLPTSASRPM
;
A
#
# COMPACT_ATOMS: atom_id res chain seq x y z
N MET A 1 46.57 -64.48 23.34
CA MET A 1 46.86 -64.94 21.98
C MET A 1 45.98 -64.14 21.03
N GLU A 2 46.60 -63.41 20.10
CA GLU A 2 45.99 -62.70 18.96
C GLU A 2 45.05 -63.60 18.11
N PRO A 3 44.36 -63.07 17.08
CA PRO A 3 43.41 -61.94 17.07
C PRO A 3 42.11 -62.34 16.31
N ALA A 4 41.07 -61.51 16.33
CA ALA A 4 39.90 -61.68 15.43
C ALA A 4 39.52 -60.35 14.78
N GLU A 5 39.53 -60.37 13.45
CA GLU A 5 39.27 -59.27 12.52
C GLU A 5 37.87 -58.66 12.72
N HIS A 6 37.81 -57.33 12.83
CA HIS A 6 36.58 -56.56 12.71
C HIS A 6 36.15 -56.49 11.24
N LYS A 7 35.10 -57.23 10.88
CA LYS A 7 34.40 -57.09 9.59
C LYS A 7 33.64 -55.77 9.53
N SER A 8 33.83 -55.04 8.43
CA SER A 8 33.11 -53.84 8.04
C SER A 8 31.64 -54.14 7.75
N GLY A 9 30.74 -53.59 8.57
CA GLY A 9 29.31 -53.57 8.32
C GLY A 9 28.95 -52.42 7.37
N SER A 10 28.86 -52.71 6.08
CA SER A 10 28.20 -51.86 5.10
C SER A 10 26.69 -51.82 5.39
N THR A 11 26.22 -50.76 6.04
CA THR A 11 24.78 -50.45 6.11
C THR A 11 24.37 -49.80 4.80
N GLY A 12 23.99 -50.65 3.84
CA GLY A 12 23.40 -50.24 2.57
C GLY A 12 22.16 -49.38 2.80
N ARG A 13 22.18 -48.19 2.19
CA ARG A 13 21.02 -47.34 1.92
C ARG A 13 19.94 -48.21 1.24
N PRO A 14 18.67 -48.21 1.67
CA PRO A 14 17.65 -49.00 0.99
C PRO A 14 17.56 -48.51 -0.47
N PRO A 15 17.46 -49.41 -1.45
CA PRO A 15 17.32 -49.01 -2.84
C PRO A 15 16.02 -48.24 -2.98
N ASN A 16 16.12 -47.07 -3.60
CA ASN A 16 14.99 -46.26 -4.02
C ASN A 16 14.11 -47.16 -4.92
N ARG A 17 13.02 -47.71 -4.36
CA ARG A 17 12.03 -48.45 -5.16
C ARG A 17 11.46 -47.44 -6.15
N GLY A 18 11.91 -47.52 -7.40
CA GLY A 18 11.22 -46.88 -8.51
C GLY A 18 9.78 -47.37 -8.48
N LEU A 19 8.86 -46.47 -8.12
CA LEU A 19 7.43 -46.74 -8.17
C LEU A 19 7.10 -46.95 -9.64
N THR A 20 6.87 -48.21 -10.05
CA THR A 20 6.25 -48.46 -11.35
C THR A 20 4.83 -47.90 -11.29
N PRO A 21 4.40 -47.11 -12.29
CA PRO A 21 3.08 -46.52 -12.29
C PRO A 21 2.02 -47.64 -12.30
N GLU A 22 1.13 -47.62 -11.32
CA GLU A 22 0.01 -48.56 -11.21
C GLU A 22 -1.29 -47.81 -11.46
N ILE A 23 -2.15 -48.36 -12.32
CA ILE A 23 -3.48 -47.79 -12.59
C ILE A 23 -4.41 -48.32 -11.50
N VAL A 24 -4.69 -47.48 -10.51
CA VAL A 24 -5.61 -47.81 -9.42
C VAL A 24 -6.74 -46.78 -9.43
N PRO A 25 -8.01 -47.21 -9.36
CA PRO A 25 -9.11 -46.25 -9.18
C PRO A 25 -8.90 -45.48 -7.87
N PRO A 26 -9.32 -44.20 -7.80
CA PRO A 26 -9.26 -43.47 -6.55
C PRO A 26 -10.08 -44.23 -5.50
N LYS A 27 -9.47 -44.50 -4.34
CA LYS A 27 -10.19 -45.09 -3.21
C LYS A 27 -11.30 -44.12 -2.83
N GLY A 28 -12.53 -44.62 -2.70
CA GLY A 28 -13.69 -43.80 -2.32
C GLY A 28 -13.39 -42.97 -1.08
N GLY A 29 -13.72 -41.68 -1.16
CA GLY A 29 -13.53 -40.74 -0.05
C GLY A 29 -14.62 -40.87 1.01
N GLY A 30 -14.25 -40.70 2.28
CA GLY A 30 -15.18 -40.56 3.41
C GLY A 30 -14.90 -39.35 4.30
N ALA A 31 -13.74 -38.70 4.13
CA ALA A 31 -13.42 -37.45 4.81
C ALA A 31 -13.89 -36.27 3.94
N LEU A 32 -14.70 -35.39 4.52
CA LEU A 32 -15.03 -34.09 3.94
C LEU A 32 -13.88 -33.14 4.24
N SER A 33 -13.32 -32.50 3.22
CA SER A 33 -12.30 -31.45 3.33
C SER A 33 -12.82 -30.16 2.75
N GLY A 34 -12.45 -29.03 3.35
CA GLY A 34 -12.75 -27.68 2.83
C GLY A 34 -11.95 -27.34 1.56
N MET A 35 -11.75 -26.05 1.30
CA MET A 35 -11.00 -25.59 0.13
C MET A 35 -9.49 -25.70 0.31
N GLY A 36 -9.01 -25.92 1.54
CA GLY A 36 -7.59 -25.93 1.88
C GLY A 36 -7.09 -24.56 2.35
N GLU A 37 -8.02 -23.73 2.82
CA GLU A 37 -7.79 -22.44 3.43
C GLU A 37 -6.88 -22.56 4.66
N LYS A 38 -6.02 -21.55 4.83
CA LYS A 38 -5.08 -21.50 5.95
C LYS A 38 -5.09 -20.09 6.53
N PHE A 39 -5.21 -20.02 7.84
CA PHE A 39 -4.98 -18.81 8.62
C PHE A 39 -3.64 -18.93 9.35
N ALA A 40 -2.86 -17.86 9.34
CA ALA A 40 -1.62 -17.75 10.10
C ALA A 40 -1.47 -16.32 10.63
N ALA A 41 -1.06 -16.19 11.88
CA ALA A 41 -0.59 -14.92 12.42
C ALA A 41 0.92 -14.84 12.21
N ASP A 42 1.40 -13.71 11.69
CA ASP A 42 2.84 -13.46 11.61
C ASP A 42 3.37 -13.14 13.02
N PRO A 43 4.31 -13.94 13.56
CA PRO A 43 4.78 -13.76 14.93
C PRO A 43 5.67 -12.53 15.13
N VAL A 44 6.18 -11.93 14.05
CA VAL A 44 7.06 -10.75 14.10
C VAL A 44 6.26 -9.48 13.89
N THR A 45 5.37 -9.46 12.89
CA THR A 45 4.58 -8.26 12.56
C THR A 45 3.25 -8.19 13.29
N GLY A 46 2.78 -9.30 13.88
CA GLY A 46 1.46 -9.39 14.50
C GLY A 46 0.29 -9.38 13.52
N THR A 47 0.56 -9.34 12.20
CA THR A 47 -0.48 -9.26 11.17
C THR A 47 -1.21 -10.59 11.00
N GLY A 48 -2.52 -10.51 10.73
CA GLY A 48 -3.33 -11.66 10.37
C GLY A 48 -3.20 -11.94 8.88
N SER A 49 -2.83 -13.17 8.53
CA SER A 49 -2.74 -13.61 7.14
C SER A 49 -3.68 -14.79 6.87
N MET A 50 -4.33 -14.76 5.71
CA MET A 50 -5.16 -15.86 5.26
C MET A 50 -4.87 -16.19 3.81
N SER A 51 -4.92 -17.48 3.46
CA SER A 51 -4.70 -17.94 2.10
C SER A 51 -5.84 -18.85 1.68
N VAL A 52 -6.48 -18.54 0.55
CA VAL A 52 -7.52 -19.38 -0.07
C VAL A 52 -7.00 -19.82 -1.44
N PRO A 53 -6.75 -21.13 -1.63
CA PRO A 53 -6.23 -21.64 -2.89
C PRO A 53 -7.31 -21.59 -3.99
N ILE A 54 -6.91 -21.14 -5.18
CA ILE A 54 -7.74 -21.23 -6.38
C ILE A 54 -7.47 -22.60 -7.00
N ALA A 55 -8.53 -23.39 -7.18
CA ALA A 55 -8.37 -24.73 -7.72
C ALA A 55 -8.07 -24.72 -9.23
N THR A 56 -6.81 -24.95 -9.56
CA THR A 56 -6.33 -25.24 -10.91
C THR A 56 -6.15 -26.75 -11.09
N SER A 57 -6.29 -27.24 -12.32
CA SER A 57 -6.05 -28.66 -12.61
C SER A 57 -4.54 -28.94 -12.69
N PRO A 58 -4.03 -30.03 -12.11
CA PRO A 58 -2.60 -30.31 -12.18
C PRO A 58 -2.18 -30.56 -13.64
N GLY A 59 -1.11 -29.91 -14.08
CA GLY A 59 -0.50 -30.21 -15.37
C GLY A 59 0.39 -31.44 -15.32
N ARG A 60 1.10 -31.72 -16.43
CA ARG A 60 2.02 -32.86 -16.51
C ARG A 60 3.13 -32.71 -15.48
N CYS A 61 3.43 -33.79 -14.75
CA CYS A 61 4.40 -33.80 -13.65
C CYS A 61 4.14 -32.73 -12.57
N GLY A 62 2.89 -32.25 -12.43
CA GLY A 62 2.54 -31.18 -11.48
C GLY A 62 2.94 -29.77 -11.93
N PHE A 63 3.44 -29.60 -13.16
CA PHE A 63 3.78 -28.29 -13.70
C PHE A 63 2.52 -27.53 -14.12
N GLY A 64 2.22 -26.44 -13.44
CA GLY A 64 1.06 -25.60 -13.69
C GLY A 64 1.02 -24.40 -12.74
N PRO A 65 0.10 -23.45 -12.95
CA PRO A 65 -0.03 -22.29 -12.09
C PRO A 65 -0.55 -22.70 -10.70
N GLN A 66 0.20 -22.34 -9.66
CA GLN A 66 -0.24 -22.42 -8.28
C GLN A 66 -0.78 -21.05 -7.88
N LEU A 67 -2.10 -20.94 -7.74
CA LEU A 67 -2.78 -19.68 -7.53
C LEU A 67 -3.49 -19.71 -6.18
N SER A 68 -3.33 -18.65 -5.41
CA SER A 68 -4.07 -18.43 -4.18
C SER A 68 -4.34 -16.94 -4.00
N ILE A 69 -5.52 -16.62 -3.46
CA ILE A 69 -5.78 -15.28 -2.94
C ILE A 69 -5.26 -15.23 -1.51
N HIS A 70 -4.59 -14.15 -1.17
CA HIS A 70 -3.98 -13.91 0.13
C HIS A 70 -4.57 -12.66 0.74
N TYR A 71 -5.00 -12.77 1.98
CA TYR A 71 -5.37 -11.68 2.85
C TYR A 71 -4.18 -11.32 3.74
N ASN A 72 -3.95 -10.02 3.94
CA ASN A 72 -3.10 -9.49 4.99
C ASN A 72 -3.83 -8.30 5.62
N SER A 73 -3.92 -8.29 6.96
CA SER A 73 -4.60 -7.22 7.70
C SER A 73 -4.00 -5.83 7.49
N GLY A 74 -2.71 -5.73 7.13
CA GLY A 74 -2.03 -4.47 6.81
C GLY A 74 -1.98 -4.15 5.31
N ALA A 75 -2.60 -4.95 4.45
CA ALA A 75 -2.62 -4.68 3.01
C ALA A 75 -3.75 -3.73 2.63
N ALA A 76 -3.47 -2.83 1.69
CA ALA A 76 -4.43 -1.88 1.14
C ALA A 76 -5.45 -2.56 0.19
N ASN A 77 -6.28 -1.74 -0.43
CA ASN A 77 -7.28 -2.18 -1.39
C ASN A 77 -6.66 -2.75 -2.68
N GLY A 78 -7.36 -3.69 -3.33
CA GLY A 78 -6.85 -4.41 -4.49
C GLY A 78 -7.96 -4.92 -5.43
N PRO A 79 -7.59 -5.57 -6.56
CA PRO A 79 -8.56 -6.13 -7.52
C PRO A 79 -9.38 -7.31 -6.98
N PHE A 80 -9.08 -7.81 -5.77
CA PHE A 80 -9.81 -8.90 -5.11
C PHE A 80 -10.55 -8.43 -3.85
N GLY A 81 -10.55 -7.13 -3.57
CA GLY A 81 -11.17 -6.51 -2.40
C GLY A 81 -10.14 -6.00 -1.38
N PHE A 82 -10.62 -5.33 -0.35
CA PHE A 82 -9.77 -4.74 0.68
C PHE A 82 -8.93 -5.80 1.41
N GLY A 83 -7.61 -5.61 1.45
CA GLY A 83 -6.65 -6.54 2.07
C GLY A 83 -6.35 -7.83 1.28
N TRP A 84 -7.05 -8.08 0.16
CA TRP A 84 -6.89 -9.30 -0.65
C TRP A 84 -6.11 -9.07 -1.94
N ASN A 85 -5.11 -9.93 -2.18
CA ASN A 85 -4.28 -9.91 -3.39
C ASN A 85 -4.04 -11.31 -3.95
N LEU A 86 -3.69 -11.40 -5.24
CA LEU A 86 -3.31 -12.65 -5.90
C LEU A 86 -1.79 -12.82 -5.90
N SER A 87 -1.30 -14.00 -5.52
CA SER A 87 0.14 -14.32 -5.44
C SER A 87 0.76 -14.67 -6.81
N LEU A 88 0.85 -13.69 -7.71
CA LEU A 88 1.62 -13.85 -8.95
C LEU A 88 3.04 -13.28 -8.80
N PRO A 89 4.07 -13.99 -9.30
CA PRO A 89 5.43 -13.45 -9.35
C PRO A 89 5.51 -12.16 -10.18
N VAL A 90 6.13 -11.13 -9.61
CA VAL A 90 6.28 -9.81 -10.23
C VAL A 90 7.64 -9.23 -9.88
N VAL A 91 8.29 -8.53 -10.81
CA VAL A 91 9.43 -7.68 -10.49
C VAL A 91 8.95 -6.24 -10.45
N SER A 92 9.16 -5.52 -9.36
CA SER A 92 8.73 -4.12 -9.21
C SER A 92 9.87 -3.25 -8.68
N ARG A 93 9.76 -1.94 -8.89
CA ARG A 93 10.63 -0.96 -8.22
C ARG A 93 10.19 -0.78 -6.77
N LYS A 94 11.16 -0.62 -5.86
CA LYS A 94 10.90 -0.35 -4.43
C LYS A 94 10.42 1.08 -4.22
N THR A 95 9.46 1.25 -3.31
CA THR A 95 8.80 2.53 -3.00
C THR A 95 8.78 2.89 -1.50
N GLU A 96 9.37 2.06 -0.65
CA GLU A 96 9.35 2.25 0.82
C GLU A 96 10.40 3.24 1.32
N LYS A 97 11.50 3.42 0.58
CA LYS A 97 12.64 4.27 0.96
C LYS A 97 12.87 5.37 -0.07
N GLY A 98 11.77 5.92 -0.56
CA GLY A 98 11.75 6.85 -1.67
C GLY A 98 11.09 6.27 -2.91
N LEU A 99 10.54 7.17 -3.71
CA LEU A 99 9.85 6.89 -4.97
C LEU A 99 10.85 6.60 -6.10
N PRO A 100 10.45 5.91 -7.19
CA PRO A 100 11.35 5.63 -8.30
C PRO A 100 11.69 6.89 -9.11
N LEU A 101 12.97 7.09 -9.42
CA LEU A 101 13.47 8.17 -10.26
C LEU A 101 13.56 7.80 -11.75
N TYR A 102 13.52 6.50 -12.06
CA TYR A 102 13.63 5.94 -13.41
C TYR A 102 14.93 6.31 -14.15
N ARG A 103 15.99 6.66 -13.42
CA ARG A 103 17.33 6.93 -14.00
C ARG A 103 18.16 5.65 -14.00
N ASP A 104 17.81 4.74 -14.90
CA ASP A 104 18.39 3.39 -14.95
C ASP A 104 19.89 3.37 -15.34
N ALA A 105 20.36 4.39 -16.07
CA ALA A 105 21.78 4.55 -16.41
C ALA A 105 22.66 4.82 -15.18
N GLU A 106 22.13 5.56 -14.21
CA GLU A 106 22.77 5.85 -12.92
C GLU A 106 22.45 4.77 -11.87
N ALA A 107 21.49 3.88 -12.19
CA ALA A 107 20.96 2.86 -11.31
C ALA A 107 20.53 3.39 -9.94
N SER A 108 19.74 4.45 -10.02
CA SER A 108 19.07 5.14 -8.91
C SER A 108 18.09 4.24 -8.15
N ASP A 109 17.40 3.33 -8.83
CA ASP A 109 16.29 2.58 -8.25
C ASP A 109 16.67 1.15 -7.83
N ILE A 110 16.03 0.67 -6.77
CA ILE A 110 16.13 -0.71 -6.27
C ILE A 110 14.94 -1.52 -6.78
N PHE A 111 15.19 -2.77 -7.17
CA PHE A 111 14.15 -3.70 -7.63
C PHE A 111 13.84 -4.76 -6.57
N MET A 112 12.65 -5.33 -6.60
CA MET A 112 12.22 -6.42 -5.73
C MET A 112 11.58 -7.52 -6.57
N LEU A 113 11.77 -8.79 -6.17
CA LEU A 113 11.07 -9.94 -6.76
C LEU A 113 9.97 -10.40 -5.80
N SER A 114 8.73 -10.32 -6.25
CA SER A 114 7.49 -10.70 -5.54
C SER A 114 7.36 -10.02 -4.17
N GLY A 115 7.86 -8.78 -4.03
CA GLY A 115 7.79 -8.00 -2.79
C GLY A 115 8.61 -8.55 -1.62
N ALA A 116 9.41 -9.61 -1.81
CA ALA A 116 10.08 -10.30 -0.71
C ALA A 116 11.43 -9.70 -0.33
N GLU A 117 12.29 -9.41 -1.31
CA GLU A 117 13.69 -9.02 -1.06
C GLU A 117 14.23 -8.00 -2.07
N ASP A 118 15.12 -7.13 -1.57
CA ASP A 118 15.83 -6.14 -2.37
C ASP A 118 16.83 -6.85 -3.31
N LEU A 119 16.71 -6.61 -4.62
CA LEU A 119 17.61 -7.13 -5.64
C LEU A 119 18.83 -6.21 -5.78
N ILE A 120 20.00 -6.76 -5.53
CA ILE A 120 21.29 -6.06 -5.60
C ILE A 120 22.05 -6.57 -6.84
N PRO A 121 22.67 -5.69 -7.65
CA PRO A 121 23.49 -6.12 -8.77
C PRO A 121 24.70 -6.93 -8.29
N ILE A 122 25.11 -7.93 -9.05
CA ILE A 122 26.33 -8.69 -8.76
C ILE A 122 27.55 -7.81 -9.03
N LEU A 123 28.41 -7.67 -8.01
CA LEU A 123 29.68 -6.94 -8.08
C LEU A 123 30.84 -7.94 -8.12
N LEU A 124 31.84 -7.63 -8.95
CA LEU A 124 33.12 -8.32 -9.04
C LEU A 124 34.20 -7.43 -8.44
N HIS A 125 35.12 -8.04 -7.70
CA HIS A 125 36.28 -7.33 -7.16
C HIS A 125 37.38 -7.30 -8.23
N VAL A 126 37.66 -6.12 -8.78
CA VAL A 126 38.66 -5.89 -9.83
C VAL A 126 39.49 -4.68 -9.42
N ASP A 127 40.81 -4.83 -9.39
CA ASP A 127 41.76 -3.74 -9.08
C ASP A 127 41.44 -2.97 -7.79
N ASP A 128 41.15 -3.70 -6.69
CA ASP A 128 40.77 -3.18 -5.37
C ASP A 128 39.45 -2.39 -5.29
N ASP A 129 38.67 -2.37 -6.39
CA ASP A 129 37.34 -1.77 -6.45
C ASP A 129 36.25 -2.83 -6.74
N TRP A 130 35.05 -2.60 -6.19
CA TRP A 130 33.87 -3.40 -6.50
C TRP A 130 33.14 -2.80 -7.71
N VAL A 131 33.28 -3.46 -8.86
CA VAL A 131 32.65 -3.02 -10.11
C VAL A 131 31.53 -3.98 -10.48
N ARG A 132 30.47 -3.46 -11.10
CA ARG A 132 29.37 -4.31 -11.60
C ARG A 132 29.85 -5.31 -12.63
N GLU A 133 29.31 -6.53 -12.57
CA GLU A 133 29.53 -7.52 -13.63
C GLU A 133 29.02 -6.96 -14.97
N VAL A 134 29.93 -6.79 -15.93
CA VAL A 134 29.61 -6.44 -17.31
C VAL A 134 29.73 -7.69 -18.16
N LEU A 135 28.60 -8.19 -18.64
CA LEU A 135 28.54 -9.32 -19.56
C LEU A 135 28.62 -8.83 -21.01
N PRO A 136 29.19 -9.63 -21.93
CA PRO A 136 29.15 -9.29 -23.35
C PRO A 136 27.70 -9.21 -23.84
N LEU A 137 27.45 -8.34 -24.82
CA LEU A 137 26.15 -8.25 -25.48
C LEU A 137 25.75 -9.62 -26.02
N ARG A 138 24.52 -10.02 -25.71
CA ARG A 138 23.97 -11.28 -26.19
C ARG A 138 22.96 -11.00 -27.29
N THR A 139 23.20 -11.57 -28.46
CA THR A 139 22.22 -11.57 -29.53
C THR A 139 21.14 -12.62 -29.23
N VAL A 140 19.88 -12.18 -29.18
CA VAL A 140 18.71 -13.03 -29.02
C VAL A 140 17.65 -12.54 -30.01
N TYR A 141 17.17 -13.43 -30.88
CA TYR A 141 16.19 -13.11 -31.93
C TYR A 141 16.60 -11.89 -32.78
N GLY A 142 17.87 -11.85 -33.22
CA GLY A 142 18.42 -10.75 -34.01
C GLY A 142 18.68 -9.44 -33.26
N ASN A 143 18.22 -9.31 -32.01
CA ASN A 143 18.41 -8.12 -31.17
C ASN A 143 19.57 -8.30 -30.18
N GLN A 144 20.33 -7.24 -29.94
CA GLN A 144 21.42 -7.25 -28.96
C GLN A 144 20.92 -6.77 -27.60
N TYR A 145 21.18 -7.57 -26.55
CA TYR A 145 20.80 -7.25 -25.19
C TYR A 145 22.02 -7.14 -24.28
N SER A 146 22.01 -6.11 -23.43
CA SER A 146 22.86 -6.02 -22.24
C SER A 146 22.18 -6.77 -21.09
N ILE A 147 22.92 -7.68 -20.46
CA ILE A 147 22.41 -8.52 -19.37
C ILE A 147 23.08 -8.10 -18.07
N HIS A 148 22.27 -7.71 -17.10
CA HIS A 148 22.71 -7.39 -15.75
C HIS A 148 22.20 -8.44 -14.78
N ARG A 149 23.09 -9.08 -14.01
CA ARG A 149 22.71 -10.08 -13.02
C ARG A 149 22.43 -9.45 -11.67
N TYR A 150 21.40 -9.96 -11.02
CA TYR A 150 20.98 -9.55 -9.69
C TYR A 150 20.92 -10.75 -8.76
N ARG A 151 21.06 -10.47 -7.46
CA ARG A 151 20.82 -11.42 -6.37
C ARG A 151 19.98 -10.75 -5.28
N PRO A 152 19.11 -11.48 -4.59
CA PRO A 152 18.45 -10.98 -3.38
C PRO A 152 19.48 -10.55 -2.33
N ARG A 153 19.14 -9.56 -1.49
CA ARG A 153 19.97 -9.16 -0.35
C ARG A 153 20.13 -10.32 0.64
N VAL A 154 19.03 -11.01 0.94
CA VAL A 154 19.02 -12.27 1.70
C VAL A 154 18.72 -13.41 0.75
N GLU A 155 19.69 -14.30 0.53
CA GLU A 155 19.55 -15.40 -0.42
C GLU A 155 18.66 -16.51 0.16
N GLY A 156 17.63 -16.92 -0.60
CA GLY A 156 16.74 -18.02 -0.22
C GLY A 156 16.26 -18.87 -1.40
N LEU A 157 16.12 -18.24 -2.58
CA LEU A 157 15.63 -18.92 -3.79
C LEU A 157 16.75 -19.65 -4.55
N PHE A 158 18.00 -19.18 -4.42
CA PHE A 158 19.13 -19.63 -5.24
C PHE A 158 18.80 -19.58 -6.75
N ALA A 159 17.99 -18.60 -7.14
CA ALA A 159 17.56 -18.39 -8.51
C ALA A 159 18.50 -17.41 -9.21
N ARG A 160 18.80 -17.68 -10.48
CA ARG A 160 19.57 -16.75 -11.31
C ARG A 160 18.62 -15.69 -11.86
N ILE A 161 18.75 -14.46 -11.38
CA ILE A 161 17.90 -13.33 -11.76
C ILE A 161 18.67 -12.38 -12.68
N GLU A 162 18.06 -12.02 -13.80
CA GLU A 162 18.70 -11.23 -14.85
C GLU A 162 17.75 -10.15 -15.38
N ARG A 163 18.29 -8.94 -15.52
CA ARG A 163 17.66 -7.83 -16.24
C ARG A 163 18.24 -7.76 -17.64
N TRP A 164 17.38 -7.74 -18.63
CA TRP A 164 17.72 -7.69 -20.05
C TRP A 164 17.30 -6.35 -20.61
N VAL A 165 18.27 -5.57 -21.11
CA VAL A 165 18.04 -4.24 -21.68
C VAL A 165 18.45 -4.27 -23.14
N ASN A 166 17.54 -3.94 -24.05
CA ASN A 166 17.84 -3.90 -25.47
C ASN A 166 18.82 -2.76 -25.78
N ALA A 167 19.92 -3.07 -26.47
CA ALA A 167 20.98 -2.10 -26.77
C ALA A 167 20.55 -1.04 -27.79
N ALA A 168 19.60 -1.37 -28.68
CA ALA A 168 19.05 -0.42 -29.65
C ALA A 168 17.89 0.41 -29.07
N ASN A 169 17.18 -0.13 -28.07
CA ASN A 169 16.04 0.54 -27.44
C ASN A 169 16.00 0.27 -25.93
N ALA A 170 16.54 1.19 -25.12
CA ALA A 170 16.58 1.02 -23.67
C ALA A 170 15.19 0.88 -22.99
N SER A 171 14.11 1.34 -23.64
CA SER A 171 12.74 1.14 -23.13
C SER A 171 12.25 -0.30 -23.22
N ASP A 172 12.87 -1.12 -24.08
CA ASP A 172 12.62 -2.55 -24.13
C ASP A 172 13.49 -3.28 -23.10
N THR A 173 13.01 -3.22 -21.85
CA THR A 173 13.62 -3.90 -20.71
C THR A 173 12.67 -4.95 -20.17
N PHE A 174 13.19 -6.15 -19.90
CA PHE A 174 12.46 -7.26 -19.28
C PHE A 174 13.35 -8.05 -18.32
N TRP A 175 12.73 -8.93 -17.54
CA TRP A 175 13.44 -9.74 -16.55
C TRP A 175 13.30 -11.22 -16.82
N ARG A 176 14.29 -11.97 -16.35
CA ARG A 176 14.30 -13.44 -16.36
C ARG A 176 14.76 -13.96 -15.01
N SER A 177 14.09 -14.98 -14.50
CA SER A 177 14.56 -15.80 -13.38
C SER A 177 14.66 -17.27 -13.77
N ILE A 178 15.75 -17.93 -13.40
CA ILE A 178 15.93 -19.37 -13.56
C ILE A 178 16.06 -20.01 -12.17
N SER A 179 15.11 -20.85 -11.79
CA SER A 179 15.12 -21.55 -10.49
C SER A 179 16.14 -22.70 -10.46
N LYS A 180 16.46 -23.21 -9.27
CA LYS A 180 17.27 -24.44 -9.09
C LYS A 180 16.69 -25.67 -9.80
N ASP A 181 15.37 -25.73 -9.98
CA ASP A 181 14.65 -26.81 -10.66
C ASP A 181 14.61 -26.62 -12.18
N ASN A 182 15.46 -25.73 -12.72
CA ASN A 182 15.60 -25.43 -14.14
C ASN A 182 14.34 -24.86 -14.82
N ILE A 183 13.43 -24.27 -14.04
CA ILE A 183 12.27 -23.53 -14.54
C ILE A 183 12.71 -22.12 -14.90
N THR A 184 12.48 -21.73 -16.15
CA THR A 184 12.73 -20.37 -16.64
C THR A 184 11.43 -19.58 -16.61
N THR A 185 11.46 -18.41 -15.98
CA THR A 185 10.31 -17.50 -15.90
C THR A 185 10.70 -16.13 -16.42
N TRP A 186 9.85 -15.57 -17.27
CA TRP A 186 10.02 -14.26 -17.89
C TRP A 186 8.97 -13.27 -17.39
N TYR A 187 9.40 -12.02 -17.25
CA TYR A 187 8.56 -10.93 -16.74
C TYR A 187 8.60 -9.75 -17.70
N GLY A 188 7.43 -9.23 -18.06
CA GLY A 188 7.30 -8.02 -18.86
C GLY A 188 7.98 -8.08 -20.23
N ARG A 189 7.91 -9.20 -20.97
CA ARG A 189 8.41 -9.24 -22.36
C ARG A 189 7.54 -8.45 -23.35
N THR A 190 6.29 -8.18 -22.98
CA THR A 190 5.32 -7.46 -23.82
C THR A 190 4.78 -6.24 -23.09
N ALA A 191 4.22 -5.28 -23.82
CA ALA A 191 3.59 -4.09 -23.22
C ALA A 191 2.38 -4.43 -22.33
N GLN A 192 1.71 -5.56 -22.57
CA GLN A 192 0.59 -6.02 -21.74
C GLN A 192 1.05 -6.54 -20.38
N SER A 193 2.29 -7.05 -20.26
CA SER A 193 2.87 -7.53 -19.00
C SER A 193 3.75 -6.49 -18.30
N ARG A 194 3.57 -5.20 -18.60
CA ARG A 194 4.27 -4.06 -17.98
C ARG A 194 3.26 -3.06 -17.44
N ILE A 195 3.54 -2.52 -16.26
CA ILE A 195 2.91 -1.29 -15.74
C ILE A 195 3.96 -0.19 -15.89
N ALA A 196 3.68 0.81 -16.72
CA ALA A 196 4.61 1.87 -17.08
C ALA A 196 3.89 3.22 -17.18
N ASP A 197 4.65 4.30 -17.10
CA ASP A 197 4.14 5.66 -17.28
C ASP A 197 3.48 5.77 -18.67
N PRO A 198 2.20 6.18 -18.74
CA PRO A 198 1.49 6.24 -20.01
C PRO A 198 2.00 7.36 -20.94
N LEU A 199 2.69 8.37 -20.39
CA LEU A 199 3.30 9.46 -21.17
C LEU A 199 4.74 9.13 -21.59
N ASP A 200 5.41 8.26 -20.85
CA ASP A 200 6.78 7.81 -21.13
C ASP A 200 6.92 6.29 -20.88
N PRO A 201 6.63 5.45 -21.89
CA PRO A 201 6.68 3.99 -21.76
C PRO A 201 8.06 3.43 -21.35
N GLY A 202 9.14 4.23 -21.39
CA GLY A 202 10.44 3.86 -20.85
C GLY A 202 10.47 3.76 -19.33
N ARG A 203 9.55 4.43 -18.63
CA ARG A 203 9.43 4.40 -17.16
C ARG A 203 8.55 3.25 -16.72
N ILE A 204 9.12 2.05 -16.75
CA ILE A 204 8.44 0.83 -16.32
C ILE A 204 8.55 0.70 -14.79
N PHE A 205 7.41 0.68 -14.10
CA PHE A 205 7.30 0.50 -12.66
C PHE A 205 7.33 -0.98 -12.25
N SER A 206 6.56 -1.82 -12.95
CA SER A 206 6.43 -3.25 -12.65
C SER A 206 6.41 -4.12 -13.91
N TRP A 207 7.10 -5.26 -13.84
CA TRP A 207 7.17 -6.31 -14.84
C TRP A 207 6.43 -7.55 -14.33
N LEU A 208 5.26 -7.83 -14.89
CA LEU A 208 4.40 -8.94 -14.52
C LEU A 208 4.89 -10.23 -15.19
N ILE A 209 4.74 -11.38 -14.52
CA ILE A 209 5.04 -12.69 -15.11
C ILE A 209 4.26 -12.88 -16.41
N CYS A 210 4.93 -13.22 -17.51
CA CYS A 210 4.27 -13.45 -18.80
C CYS A 210 4.39 -14.89 -19.30
N GLU A 211 5.46 -15.57 -18.93
CA GLU A 211 5.80 -16.89 -19.45
C GLU A 211 6.62 -17.67 -18.41
N SER A 212 6.32 -18.95 -18.23
CA SER A 212 7.14 -19.86 -17.43
C SER A 212 7.22 -21.21 -18.13
N HIS A 213 8.42 -21.78 -18.26
CA HIS A 213 8.62 -23.07 -18.92
C HIS A 213 9.72 -23.90 -18.24
N ASP A 214 9.56 -25.22 -18.29
CA ASP A 214 10.56 -26.18 -17.79
C ASP A 214 11.47 -26.71 -18.90
N ASP A 215 12.40 -27.60 -18.55
CA ASP A 215 13.34 -28.25 -19.48
C ASP A 215 12.74 -29.47 -20.21
N LYS A 216 11.51 -29.85 -19.88
CA LYS A 216 10.75 -30.94 -20.51
C LYS A 216 9.78 -30.42 -21.58
N GLY A 217 9.73 -29.10 -21.76
CA GLY A 217 8.90 -28.43 -22.74
C GLY A 217 7.47 -28.17 -22.28
N ASN A 218 7.17 -28.21 -20.99
CA ASN A 218 5.90 -27.71 -20.44
C ASN A 218 5.98 -26.19 -20.29
N ALA A 219 4.90 -25.49 -20.65
CA ALA A 219 4.82 -24.04 -20.58
C ALA A 219 3.53 -23.55 -19.93
N VAL A 220 3.61 -22.37 -19.31
CA VAL A 220 2.50 -21.56 -18.80
C VAL A 220 2.63 -20.16 -19.38
N PHE A 221 1.57 -19.64 -19.99
CA PHE A 221 1.49 -18.29 -20.52
C PHE A 221 0.43 -17.48 -19.78
N TYR A 222 0.76 -16.24 -19.45
CA TYR A 222 -0.07 -15.31 -18.70
C TYR A 222 -0.45 -14.13 -19.61
N GLU A 223 -1.75 -13.90 -19.74
CA GLU A 223 -2.33 -12.84 -20.56
C GLU A 223 -2.99 -11.82 -19.63
N TYR A 224 -2.72 -10.53 -19.88
CA TYR A 224 -3.24 -9.43 -19.07
C TYR A 224 -4.12 -8.52 -19.91
N LYS A 225 -5.18 -8.01 -19.30
CA LYS A 225 -6.07 -7.01 -19.85
C LYS A 225 -5.67 -5.63 -19.30
N PRO A 226 -5.39 -4.63 -20.15
CA PRO A 226 -5.19 -3.26 -19.69
C PRO A 226 -6.50 -2.68 -19.18
N GLU A 227 -6.40 -1.80 -18.18
CA GLU A 227 -7.54 -0.99 -17.75
C GLU A 227 -8.05 -0.10 -18.90
N ASP A 228 -9.34 0.22 -18.88
CA ASP A 228 -9.99 1.10 -19.85
C ASP A 228 -11.11 1.93 -19.21
N SER A 229 -11.74 2.80 -20.00
CA SER A 229 -12.85 3.65 -19.57
C SER A 229 -14.22 2.95 -19.65
N ALA A 230 -14.28 1.65 -19.94
CA ALA A 230 -15.55 0.97 -20.19
C ALA A 230 -16.35 0.78 -18.88
N GLY A 231 -17.60 1.24 -18.86
CA GLY A 231 -18.44 1.22 -17.66
C GLY A 231 -18.11 2.32 -16.64
N VAL A 232 -17.15 3.20 -16.92
CA VAL A 232 -16.82 4.35 -16.05
C VAL A 232 -17.75 5.52 -16.37
N ASP A 233 -18.34 6.12 -15.34
CA ASP A 233 -19.15 7.33 -15.50
C ASP A 233 -18.24 8.57 -15.57
N LEU A 234 -17.92 8.98 -16.80
CA LEU A 234 -17.06 10.14 -17.08
C LEU A 234 -17.71 11.49 -16.74
N SER A 235 -19.00 11.51 -16.39
CA SER A 235 -19.66 12.75 -15.94
C SER A 235 -19.33 13.13 -14.51
N GLN A 236 -18.76 12.19 -13.74
CA GLN A 236 -18.38 12.41 -12.36
C GLN A 236 -17.24 13.42 -12.23
N VAL A 237 -17.34 14.34 -11.27
CA VAL A 237 -16.41 15.46 -11.11
C VAL A 237 -14.98 15.01 -10.82
N GLN A 238 -14.82 13.92 -10.07
CA GLN A 238 -13.51 13.34 -9.75
C GLN A 238 -12.82 12.72 -10.97
N GLU A 239 -13.58 12.34 -12.01
CA GLU A 239 -13.05 11.72 -13.23
C GLU A 239 -12.69 12.75 -14.32
N ARG A 240 -13.02 14.03 -14.11
CA ARG A 240 -12.90 15.10 -15.10
C ARG A 240 -11.50 15.27 -15.69
N ASN A 241 -10.46 15.18 -14.85
CA ASN A 241 -9.08 15.41 -15.25
C ASN A 241 -8.31 14.13 -15.61
N ARG A 242 -9.01 12.99 -15.66
CA ARG A 242 -8.44 11.71 -16.09
C ARG A 242 -8.78 11.44 -17.55
N SER A 243 -7.79 11.00 -18.32
CA SER A 243 -7.95 10.63 -19.73
C SER A 243 -7.97 9.11 -19.92
N ASP A 244 -8.42 8.63 -21.07
CA ASP A 244 -8.36 7.19 -21.40
C ASP A 244 -6.92 6.65 -21.29
N LEU A 245 -5.95 7.46 -21.68
CA LEU A 245 -4.54 7.11 -21.61
C LEU A 245 -4.06 6.93 -20.16
N THR A 246 -4.40 7.86 -19.25
CA THR A 246 -4.01 7.76 -17.83
C THR A 246 -4.73 6.63 -17.10
N ARG A 247 -5.96 6.29 -17.49
CA ARG A 247 -6.68 5.12 -16.95
C ARG A 247 -6.03 3.80 -17.39
N SER A 248 -5.46 3.75 -18.59
CA SER A 248 -4.94 2.52 -19.21
C SER A 248 -3.67 1.93 -18.60
N VAL A 249 -3.21 2.41 -17.45
CA VAL A 249 -1.93 2.02 -16.83
C VAL A 249 -2.03 0.69 -16.11
N GLN A 250 -3.12 0.46 -15.38
CA GLN A 250 -3.31 -0.75 -14.57
C GLN A 250 -3.45 -2.00 -15.44
N ARG A 251 -3.07 -3.16 -14.90
CA ARG A 251 -3.12 -4.46 -15.59
C ARG A 251 -3.83 -5.48 -14.71
N TYR A 252 -4.70 -6.27 -15.35
CA TYR A 252 -5.43 -7.34 -14.70
C TYR A 252 -5.09 -8.67 -15.36
N VAL A 253 -4.75 -9.69 -14.59
CA VAL A 253 -4.57 -11.03 -15.16
C VAL A 253 -5.91 -11.49 -15.72
N LYS A 254 -5.93 -11.88 -17.00
CA LYS A 254 -7.16 -12.28 -17.68
C LYS A 254 -7.20 -13.76 -17.98
N ARG A 255 -6.10 -14.31 -18.50
CA ARG A 255 -6.02 -15.74 -18.85
C ARG A 255 -4.68 -16.33 -18.49
N ILE A 256 -4.70 -17.59 -18.06
CA ILE A 256 -3.50 -18.40 -17.86
C ILE A 256 -3.68 -19.70 -18.63
N ARG A 257 -2.83 -19.93 -19.64
CA ARG A 257 -2.88 -21.12 -20.49
C ARG A 257 -1.72 -22.05 -20.16
N TYR A 258 -2.00 -23.34 -20.02
CA TYR A 258 -0.98 -24.34 -19.72
C TYR A 258 -1.39 -25.73 -20.20
N GLY A 259 -0.47 -26.69 -20.12
CA GLY A 259 -0.66 -28.02 -20.69
C GLY A 259 -0.63 -28.00 -22.22
N ASN A 260 0.39 -27.35 -22.79
CA ASN A 260 0.66 -27.31 -24.23
C ASN A 260 0.75 -28.72 -24.84
N ARG A 261 0.09 -28.95 -25.98
CA ARG A 261 0.17 -30.25 -26.67
C ARG A 261 1.49 -30.46 -27.43
N VAL A 262 2.03 -29.37 -27.98
CA VAL A 262 3.35 -29.36 -28.63
C VAL A 262 4.39 -28.90 -27.61
N PRO A 263 5.46 -29.68 -27.34
CA PRO A 263 6.52 -29.27 -26.42
C PRO A 263 7.12 -27.91 -26.82
N TYR A 264 7.27 -27.03 -25.83
CA TYR A 264 7.77 -25.67 -26.03
C TYR A 264 9.21 -25.56 -25.51
N LEU A 265 10.16 -25.49 -26.43
CA LEU A 265 11.60 -25.44 -26.15
C LEU A 265 12.21 -24.25 -26.89
N PRO A 266 12.20 -23.04 -26.31
CA PRO A 266 12.66 -21.84 -26.99
C PRO A 266 14.19 -21.87 -27.16
N ASP A 267 14.65 -21.73 -28.40
CA ASP A 267 16.07 -21.50 -28.70
C ASP A 267 16.35 -20.00 -28.79
N LEU A 268 17.08 -19.47 -27.81
CA LEU A 268 17.44 -18.05 -27.77
C LEU A 268 18.49 -17.67 -28.84
N ALA A 269 19.16 -18.63 -29.48
CA ALA A 269 20.09 -18.39 -30.58
C ALA A 269 19.39 -18.29 -31.95
N ALA A 270 18.11 -18.64 -32.03
CA ALA A 270 17.33 -18.52 -33.25
C ALA A 270 17.15 -17.05 -33.67
N THR A 271 16.86 -16.84 -34.96
CA THR A 271 16.63 -15.52 -35.53
C THR A 271 15.31 -14.91 -35.06
N GLU A 272 14.30 -15.74 -34.82
CA GLU A 272 12.95 -15.32 -34.43
C GLU A 272 12.47 -16.09 -33.20
N PRO A 273 11.63 -15.49 -32.34
CA PRO A 273 11.08 -16.16 -31.18
C PRO A 273 10.19 -17.33 -31.59
N LEU A 274 10.32 -18.44 -30.86
CA LEU A 274 9.39 -19.55 -30.98
C LEU A 274 7.98 -19.05 -30.66
N GLN A 275 7.05 -19.27 -31.57
CA GLN A 275 5.67 -18.82 -31.37
C GLN A 275 5.06 -19.57 -30.17
N PRO A 276 4.25 -18.88 -29.34
CA PRO A 276 3.51 -19.53 -28.27
C PRO A 276 2.70 -20.71 -28.81
N PRO A 277 2.58 -21.82 -28.06
CA PRO A 277 1.68 -22.90 -28.44
C PRO A 277 0.26 -22.37 -28.67
N VAL A 278 -0.43 -22.91 -29.67
CA VAL A 278 -1.83 -22.54 -29.98
C VAL A 278 -2.84 -23.52 -29.39
N ASP A 279 -2.41 -24.75 -29.11
CA ASP A 279 -3.27 -25.83 -28.61
C ASP A 279 -2.89 -26.17 -27.17
N TRP A 280 -3.76 -25.77 -26.25
CA TRP A 280 -3.62 -25.86 -24.79
C TRP A 280 -4.69 -26.79 -24.24
N CYS A 281 -4.33 -27.68 -23.32
CA CYS A 281 -5.32 -28.53 -22.64
C CYS A 281 -6.12 -27.77 -21.56
N PHE A 282 -5.53 -26.73 -20.97
CA PHE A 282 -6.06 -26.07 -19.80
C PHE A 282 -5.99 -24.54 -19.93
N GLU A 283 -7.05 -23.88 -19.51
CA GLU A 283 -7.15 -22.41 -19.50
C GLU A 283 -7.87 -21.94 -18.24
N VAL A 284 -7.20 -21.09 -17.45
CA VAL A 284 -7.79 -20.38 -16.32
C VAL A 284 -8.20 -19.00 -16.81
N VAL A 285 -9.44 -18.59 -16.55
CA VAL A 285 -9.97 -17.28 -16.95
C VAL A 285 -10.43 -16.52 -15.71
N PHE A 286 -9.96 -15.28 -15.56
CA PHE A 286 -10.41 -14.37 -14.53
C PHE A 286 -11.56 -13.53 -15.08
N ASP A 287 -12.67 -13.53 -14.36
CA ASP A 287 -13.87 -12.80 -14.72
C ASP A 287 -14.04 -11.58 -13.82
N TYR A 288 -14.18 -10.40 -14.45
CA TYR A 288 -14.39 -9.10 -13.81
C TYR A 288 -15.83 -8.60 -14.08
N GLY A 289 -16.73 -9.49 -14.50
CA GLY A 289 -18.15 -9.24 -14.77
C GLY A 289 -18.53 -9.26 -16.25
N GLU A 290 -17.61 -9.61 -17.14
CA GLU A 290 -17.85 -9.66 -18.60
C GLU A 290 -18.19 -11.06 -19.15
N HIS A 291 -18.22 -12.11 -18.32
CA HIS A 291 -18.62 -13.44 -18.75
C HIS A 291 -20.07 -13.76 -18.37
N ASP A 292 -20.75 -14.52 -19.22
CA ASP A 292 -22.11 -15.00 -18.96
C ASP A 292 -22.19 -15.73 -17.60
N LEU A 293 -23.26 -15.46 -16.85
CA LEU A 293 -23.44 -16.00 -15.50
C LEU A 293 -23.82 -17.49 -15.51
N LEU A 294 -24.55 -17.93 -16.53
CA LEU A 294 -25.14 -19.27 -16.63
C LEU A 294 -24.32 -20.22 -17.52
N ALA A 295 -23.77 -19.70 -18.61
CA ALA A 295 -22.99 -20.46 -19.58
C ALA A 295 -21.70 -19.72 -19.98
N PRO A 296 -20.74 -19.56 -19.05
CA PRO A 296 -19.50 -18.86 -19.35
C PRO A 296 -18.68 -19.66 -20.37
N VAL A 297 -18.16 -18.95 -21.37
CA VAL A 297 -17.17 -19.44 -22.33
C VAL A 297 -15.83 -18.74 -22.09
N PRO A 298 -14.69 -19.33 -22.50
CA PRO A 298 -13.38 -18.71 -22.33
C PRO A 298 -13.23 -17.37 -23.05
N GLN A 299 -13.93 -17.21 -24.18
CA GLN A 299 -13.96 -15.95 -24.92
C GLN A 299 -14.77 -14.89 -24.16
N GLU A 300 -14.38 -13.63 -24.29
CA GLU A 300 -15.15 -12.54 -23.70
C GLU A 300 -16.51 -12.47 -24.39
N THR A 301 -17.56 -12.29 -23.60
CA THR A 301 -18.88 -12.01 -24.17
C THR A 301 -18.95 -10.53 -24.55
N SER A 302 -19.95 -10.10 -25.33
CA SER A 302 -20.14 -8.68 -25.65
C SER A 302 -20.54 -7.82 -24.44
N GLN A 303 -20.59 -8.39 -23.23
CA GLN A 303 -20.84 -7.65 -21.99
C GLN A 303 -19.61 -6.84 -21.60
N THR A 304 -19.84 -5.60 -21.19
CA THR A 304 -18.79 -4.75 -20.64
C THR A 304 -18.44 -5.20 -19.23
N TRP A 305 -17.15 -5.31 -18.92
CA TRP A 305 -16.71 -5.58 -17.55
C TRP A 305 -17.18 -4.52 -16.56
N THR A 306 -17.47 -4.95 -15.33
CA THR A 306 -18.10 -4.08 -14.33
C THR A 306 -17.07 -3.15 -13.68
N CYS A 307 -17.52 -1.97 -13.26
CA CYS A 307 -16.76 -1.08 -12.38
C CYS A 307 -17.12 -1.36 -10.93
N ARG A 308 -16.12 -1.31 -10.06
CA ARG A 308 -16.32 -1.28 -8.61
C ARG A 308 -16.92 0.06 -8.18
N LEU A 309 -17.54 0.09 -6.99
CA LEU A 309 -18.14 1.29 -6.42
C LEU A 309 -17.11 2.18 -5.70
N ASP A 310 -15.99 1.61 -5.28
CA ASP A 310 -14.87 2.23 -4.55
C ASP A 310 -13.58 2.25 -5.39
N PRO A 311 -13.53 2.93 -6.57
CA PRO A 311 -12.32 3.00 -7.37
C PRO A 311 -11.23 3.79 -6.64
N PHE A 312 -9.98 3.34 -6.68
CA PHE A 312 -8.88 4.01 -5.95
C PHE A 312 -7.64 4.17 -6.82
N SER A 313 -6.77 5.09 -6.43
CA SER A 313 -5.53 5.42 -7.12
C SER A 313 -4.32 5.16 -6.21
N ASN A 314 -3.20 4.77 -6.81
CA ASN A 314 -1.90 4.73 -6.15
C ASN A 314 -0.91 5.55 -6.97
N TYR A 315 -0.14 6.41 -6.31
CA TYR A 315 0.81 7.33 -6.92
C TYR A 315 2.26 7.02 -6.56
N ARG A 316 2.54 5.94 -5.81
CA ARG A 316 3.91 5.53 -5.44
C ARG A 316 4.80 5.16 -6.63
N ALA A 317 4.22 4.97 -7.81
CA ALA A 317 4.98 4.81 -9.05
C ALA A 317 5.49 6.15 -9.63
N GLY A 318 5.10 7.29 -9.07
CA GLY A 318 5.36 8.63 -9.63
C GLY A 318 4.41 9.03 -10.77
N PHE A 319 3.37 8.22 -11.01
CA PHE A 319 2.23 8.46 -11.90
C PHE A 319 1.03 7.68 -11.36
N GLU A 320 -0.18 8.03 -11.81
CA GLU A 320 -1.41 7.41 -11.34
C GLU A 320 -1.56 5.95 -11.84
N ILE A 321 -1.71 5.01 -10.90
CA ILE A 321 -2.20 3.66 -11.17
C ILE A 321 -3.62 3.56 -10.60
N ARG A 322 -4.61 3.62 -11.48
CA ARG A 322 -6.03 3.62 -11.12
C ARG A 322 -6.64 2.23 -11.24
N THR A 323 -7.43 1.80 -10.26
CA THR A 323 -8.07 0.49 -10.24
C THR A 323 -9.60 0.60 -10.26
N TYR A 324 -10.25 0.19 -11.35
CA TYR A 324 -11.72 0.15 -11.47
C TYR A 324 -12.33 -1.24 -11.35
N ARG A 325 -11.53 -2.31 -11.44
CA ARG A 325 -12.06 -3.68 -11.62
C ARG A 325 -11.94 -4.51 -10.35
N LEU A 326 -12.89 -5.42 -10.20
CA LEU A 326 -12.96 -6.39 -9.12
C LEU A 326 -13.19 -7.79 -9.70
N CYS A 327 -12.33 -8.74 -9.39
CA CYS A 327 -12.46 -10.11 -9.86
C CYS A 327 -13.62 -10.79 -9.14
N ARG A 328 -14.62 -11.26 -9.89
CA ARG A 328 -15.83 -11.90 -9.36
C ARG A 328 -15.73 -13.42 -9.40
N ARG A 329 -15.11 -13.98 -10.43
CA ARG A 329 -14.97 -15.43 -10.59
C ARG A 329 -13.62 -15.80 -11.20
N VAL A 330 -13.11 -16.96 -10.82
CA VAL A 330 -11.97 -17.59 -11.48
C VAL A 330 -12.43 -18.93 -12.04
N LEU A 331 -12.43 -19.05 -13.36
CA LEU A 331 -13.02 -20.14 -14.13
C LEU A 331 -11.93 -21.06 -14.66
N MET A 332 -12.12 -22.37 -14.54
CA MET A 332 -11.20 -23.40 -15.01
C MET A 332 -11.81 -24.15 -16.20
N PHE A 333 -11.20 -23.99 -17.37
CA PHE A 333 -11.62 -24.62 -18.62
C PHE A 333 -10.68 -25.73 -19.08
N HIS A 334 -11.26 -26.80 -19.62
CA HIS A 334 -10.57 -27.95 -20.20
C HIS A 334 -10.89 -28.07 -21.70
N HIS A 335 -9.87 -28.38 -22.49
CA HIS A 335 -9.93 -28.44 -23.95
C HIS A 335 -9.52 -29.82 -24.50
N PHE A 336 -10.45 -30.78 -24.43
CA PHE A 336 -10.24 -32.16 -24.88
C PHE A 336 -11.30 -32.57 -25.92
N ALA A 337 -11.11 -32.13 -27.16
CA ALA A 337 -12.04 -32.38 -28.26
C ALA A 337 -12.38 -33.87 -28.50
N GLY A 338 -11.46 -34.79 -28.18
CA GLY A 338 -11.63 -36.23 -28.36
C GLY A 338 -12.34 -36.94 -27.20
N GLU A 339 -12.55 -36.26 -26.05
CA GLU A 339 -13.12 -36.88 -24.86
C GLU A 339 -14.64 -36.61 -24.78
N PRO A 340 -15.48 -37.66 -24.75
CA PRO A 340 -16.93 -37.49 -24.62
C PRO A 340 -17.27 -36.83 -23.27
N ASN A 341 -18.19 -35.87 -23.30
CA ASN A 341 -18.64 -35.02 -22.16
C ASN A 341 -17.69 -33.89 -21.72
N VAL A 342 -16.45 -33.82 -22.22
CA VAL A 342 -15.58 -32.65 -22.02
C VAL A 342 -15.61 -31.78 -23.27
N GLY A 343 -15.16 -32.29 -24.41
CA GLY A 343 -15.09 -31.51 -25.65
C GLY A 343 -14.19 -30.28 -25.52
N LEU A 344 -14.47 -29.24 -26.31
CA LEU A 344 -13.79 -27.94 -26.24
C LEU A 344 -14.50 -26.99 -25.25
N ASP A 345 -13.74 -26.09 -24.64
CA ASP A 345 -14.23 -25.01 -23.78
C ASP A 345 -15.10 -25.52 -22.61
N CYS A 346 -14.72 -26.63 -21.97
CA CYS A 346 -15.48 -27.22 -20.88
C CYS A 346 -15.16 -26.56 -19.55
N LEU A 347 -16.13 -25.87 -18.96
CA LEU A 347 -16.01 -25.42 -17.58
C LEU A 347 -16.03 -26.64 -16.66
N VAL A 348 -15.00 -26.78 -15.82
CA VAL A 348 -14.88 -27.90 -14.86
C VAL A 348 -14.99 -27.40 -13.43
N ARG A 349 -14.45 -26.21 -13.15
CA ARG A 349 -14.46 -25.64 -11.80
C ARG A 349 -14.53 -24.12 -11.87
N ALA A 350 -15.15 -23.52 -10.86
CA ALA A 350 -15.09 -22.08 -10.63
C ALA A 350 -14.85 -21.79 -9.15
N THR A 351 -14.10 -20.72 -8.90
CA THR A 351 -14.03 -20.08 -7.58
C THR A 351 -14.82 -18.77 -7.70
N HIS A 352 -15.93 -18.69 -7.00
CA HIS A 352 -16.79 -17.50 -6.94
C HIS A 352 -16.37 -16.65 -5.76
N LEU A 353 -16.26 -15.35 -5.99
CA LEU A 353 -15.87 -14.35 -5.01
C LEU A 353 -17.02 -13.35 -4.89
N GLU A 354 -17.66 -13.33 -3.72
CA GLU A 354 -18.76 -12.42 -3.42
C GLU A 354 -18.23 -11.25 -2.63
N HIS A 355 -18.41 -10.04 -3.16
CA HIS A 355 -18.00 -8.80 -2.52
C HIS A 355 -19.21 -7.99 -2.10
N ALA A 356 -19.01 -7.12 -1.11
CA ALA A 356 -19.98 -6.09 -0.77
C ALA A 356 -20.39 -5.32 -2.05
N SER A 357 -21.67 -5.38 -2.39
CA SER A 357 -22.19 -4.92 -3.69
C SER A 357 -23.10 -3.70 -3.58
N ALA A 358 -23.44 -3.28 -2.37
CA ALA A 358 -24.27 -2.11 -2.12
C ALA A 358 -23.61 -1.24 -1.04
N PRO A 359 -23.62 0.09 -1.20
CA PRO A 359 -23.22 0.98 -0.13
C PRO A 359 -24.14 0.78 1.09
N PRO A 360 -23.65 1.11 2.31
CA PRO A 360 -24.45 1.00 3.51
C PRO A 360 -25.75 1.80 3.39
N VAL A 361 -26.82 1.31 4.03
CA VAL A 361 -28.09 2.04 4.10
C VAL A 361 -27.91 3.39 4.78
N ASP A 362 -27.03 3.43 5.78
CA ASP A 362 -26.57 4.66 6.41
C ASP A 362 -25.50 5.33 5.53
N THR A 363 -25.90 6.40 4.84
CA THR A 363 -25.01 7.17 3.97
C THR A 363 -23.89 7.90 4.72
N THR A 364 -23.91 7.89 6.06
CA THR A 364 -22.84 8.42 6.90
C THR A 364 -21.70 7.44 7.08
N GLN A 365 -21.81 6.19 6.62
CA GLN A 365 -20.75 5.20 6.73
C GLN A 365 -19.89 5.15 5.46
N PRO A 366 -18.58 4.85 5.59
CA PRO A 366 -17.72 4.59 4.45
C PRO A 366 -18.09 3.26 3.76
N PHE A 367 -17.81 3.17 2.46
CA PHE A 367 -17.98 1.94 1.70
C PHE A 367 -16.64 1.46 1.10
N TYR A 368 -16.31 0.20 1.37
CA TYR A 368 -15.20 -0.51 0.73
C TYR A 368 -15.68 -1.87 0.21
N ALA A 369 -15.13 -2.32 -0.92
CA ALA A 369 -15.45 -3.63 -1.48
C ALA A 369 -14.70 -4.74 -0.72
N TYR A 370 -15.25 -5.15 0.42
CA TYR A 370 -14.79 -6.32 1.18
C TYR A 370 -15.21 -7.63 0.50
N LEU A 371 -14.37 -8.67 0.57
CA LEU A 371 -14.69 -10.01 0.12
C LEU A 371 -15.47 -10.73 1.22
N LEU A 372 -16.78 -10.93 1.04
CA LEU A 372 -17.67 -11.51 2.04
C LEU A 372 -17.70 -13.03 1.99
N SER A 373 -17.61 -13.62 0.79
CA SER A 373 -17.60 -15.08 0.67
C SER A 373 -16.73 -15.56 -0.50
N ALA A 374 -16.15 -16.75 -0.33
CA ALA A 374 -15.50 -17.51 -1.40
C ALA A 374 -16.13 -18.90 -1.51
N THR A 375 -16.62 -19.25 -2.70
CA THR A 375 -17.32 -20.53 -2.94
C THR A 375 -16.71 -21.27 -4.11
N GLN A 376 -16.31 -22.51 -3.90
CA GLN A 376 -15.84 -23.38 -4.97
C GLN A 376 -16.98 -24.23 -5.53
N THR A 377 -17.16 -24.18 -6.85
CA THR A 377 -18.20 -24.93 -7.57
C THR A 377 -17.58 -25.82 -8.64
N GLY A 378 -17.97 -27.09 -8.67
CA GLY A 378 -17.64 -28.03 -9.74
C GLY A 378 -18.76 -28.10 -10.77
N TYR A 379 -18.40 -28.25 -12.05
CA TYR A 379 -19.34 -28.29 -13.17
C TYR A 379 -19.15 -29.57 -13.97
N VAL A 380 -20.26 -30.16 -14.40
CA VAL A 380 -20.31 -31.30 -15.31
C VAL A 380 -21.23 -30.94 -16.47
N ARG A 381 -20.74 -31.06 -17.71
CA ARG A 381 -21.52 -30.74 -18.91
C ARG A 381 -22.72 -31.69 -19.03
N ASP A 382 -23.91 -31.14 -19.26
CA ASP A 382 -25.18 -31.85 -19.45
C ASP A 382 -25.85 -31.35 -20.73
N GLY A 383 -25.59 -32.03 -21.85
CA GLY A 383 -26.03 -31.61 -23.19
C GLY A 383 -25.06 -30.67 -23.92
N ALA A 384 -25.56 -29.95 -24.93
CA ALA A 384 -24.73 -29.12 -25.82
C ALA A 384 -24.27 -27.79 -25.19
N THR A 385 -25.05 -27.22 -24.26
CA THR A 385 -24.79 -25.91 -23.63
C THR A 385 -25.06 -25.85 -22.13
N GLY A 386 -25.55 -26.94 -21.53
CA GLY A 386 -25.92 -26.98 -20.11
C GLY A 386 -24.82 -27.51 -19.21
N TYR A 387 -24.83 -27.08 -17.95
CA TYR A 387 -23.98 -27.63 -16.89
C TYR A 387 -24.80 -28.00 -15.67
N ARG A 388 -24.48 -29.14 -15.05
CA ARG A 388 -24.85 -29.45 -13.66
C ARG A 388 -23.75 -28.97 -12.75
N ALA A 389 -24.11 -28.20 -11.73
CA ALA A 389 -23.18 -27.63 -10.78
C ALA A 389 -23.39 -28.22 -9.38
N SER A 390 -22.31 -28.37 -8.63
CA SER A 390 -22.35 -28.67 -7.20
C SER A 390 -21.28 -27.86 -6.49
N SER A 391 -21.66 -27.21 -5.39
CA SER A 391 -20.78 -26.29 -4.65
C SER A 391 -20.35 -26.89 -3.32
N LEU A 392 -19.14 -26.54 -2.89
CA LEU A 392 -18.72 -26.67 -1.50
C LEU A 392 -19.44 -25.62 -0.64
N PRO A 393 -19.53 -25.81 0.69
CA PRO A 393 -20.02 -24.75 1.56
C PRO A 393 -19.17 -23.47 1.37
N PRO A 394 -19.81 -22.28 1.40
CA PRO A 394 -19.10 -21.01 1.27
C PRO A 394 -18.16 -20.82 2.46
N LEU A 395 -16.98 -20.26 2.20
CA LEU A 395 -16.13 -19.70 3.23
C LEU A 395 -16.50 -18.23 3.39
N GLU A 396 -17.03 -17.86 4.54
CA GLU A 396 -17.53 -16.52 4.84
C GLU A 396 -16.50 -15.72 5.64
N PHE A 397 -16.44 -14.43 5.38
CA PHE A 397 -15.55 -13.48 6.04
C PHE A 397 -16.37 -12.32 6.60
N GLU A 398 -16.08 -11.95 7.84
CA GLU A 398 -16.60 -10.77 8.49
C GLU A 398 -15.45 -9.84 8.84
N TYR A 399 -15.71 -8.55 8.79
CA TYR A 399 -14.74 -7.49 9.01
C TYR A 399 -15.21 -6.60 10.14
N THR A 400 -14.27 -6.12 10.96
CA THR A 400 -14.54 -5.10 11.97
C THR A 400 -15.05 -3.83 11.28
N GLN A 401 -16.19 -3.31 11.75
CA GLN A 401 -16.74 -2.07 11.24
C GLN A 401 -16.25 -0.89 12.08
N ALA A 402 -16.11 0.27 11.43
CA ALA A 402 -15.80 1.53 12.11
C ALA A 402 -17.03 2.03 12.88
N GLU A 403 -17.17 1.58 14.12
CA GLU A 403 -18.19 2.08 15.03
C GLU A 403 -17.63 3.27 15.83
N ILE A 404 -18.22 4.45 15.61
CA ILE A 404 -17.85 5.64 16.38
C ILE A 404 -18.50 5.55 17.75
N ASP A 405 -17.66 5.54 18.76
CA ASP A 405 -18.09 5.68 20.14
C ASP A 405 -18.33 7.15 20.48
N GLU A 406 -19.61 7.52 20.58
CA GLU A 406 -20.03 8.88 20.94
C GLU A 406 -20.03 9.15 22.46
N SER A 407 -19.63 8.16 23.28
CA SER A 407 -19.58 8.34 24.72
C SER A 407 -18.46 9.28 25.13
N VAL A 408 -18.84 10.41 25.73
CA VAL A 408 -17.88 11.34 26.33
C VAL A 408 -17.36 10.74 27.64
N ARG A 409 -16.04 10.54 27.69
CA ARG A 409 -15.33 10.04 28.87
C ARG A 409 -14.46 11.15 29.42
N GLU A 410 -14.52 11.34 30.73
CA GLU A 410 -13.66 12.30 31.43
C GLU A 410 -12.35 11.61 31.82
N VAL A 411 -11.24 12.35 31.70
CA VAL A 411 -9.96 11.88 32.21
C VAL A 411 -9.97 11.93 33.74
N ASP A 412 -9.41 10.91 34.38
CA ASP A 412 -9.43 10.82 35.83
C ASP A 412 -8.69 11.99 36.51
N ALA A 413 -9.15 12.38 37.70
CA ALA A 413 -8.61 13.53 38.41
C ALA A 413 -7.14 13.37 38.84
N GLU A 414 -6.61 12.14 38.94
CA GLU A 414 -5.20 11.89 39.26
C GLU A 414 -4.31 12.20 38.06
N SER A 415 -4.72 11.73 36.88
CA SER A 415 -4.13 12.03 35.58
C SER A 415 -4.11 13.54 35.27
N LEU A 416 -5.11 14.30 35.76
CA LEU A 416 -5.20 15.74 35.56
C LEU A 416 -4.36 16.59 36.53
N ARG A 417 -3.80 16.00 37.59
CA ARG A 417 -2.99 16.76 38.56
C ARG A 417 -1.80 17.44 37.89
N ASN A 418 -1.51 18.67 38.30
CA ASN A 418 -0.42 19.53 37.80
C ASN A 418 -0.57 20.01 36.35
N LEU A 419 -1.74 19.82 35.73
CA LEU A 419 -2.13 20.54 34.53
C LEU A 419 -2.87 21.81 34.97
N SER A 420 -2.20 22.96 34.94
CA SER A 420 -2.81 24.23 35.32
C SER A 420 -3.72 24.72 34.19
N THR A 421 -5.04 24.62 34.37
CA THR A 421 -6.10 25.19 33.49
C THR A 421 -6.08 24.74 32.03
N GLY A 422 -6.60 23.53 31.75
CA GLY A 422 -6.86 23.06 30.38
C GLY A 422 -5.62 22.91 29.49
N LEU A 423 -5.62 21.94 28.58
CA LEU A 423 -4.61 21.77 27.53
C LEU A 423 -4.87 22.66 26.29
N SER A 424 -5.59 23.78 26.44
CA SER A 424 -5.83 24.72 25.36
C SER A 424 -4.73 25.78 25.23
N ASP A 425 -3.84 25.88 26.21
CA ASP A 425 -2.71 26.79 26.17
C ASP A 425 -1.60 26.21 25.27
N ALA A 426 -0.95 27.09 24.49
CA ALA A 426 0.14 26.73 23.57
C ALA A 426 1.37 26.12 24.28
N SER A 427 1.36 26.14 25.62
CA SER A 427 2.37 25.57 26.51
C SER A 427 2.31 24.04 26.64
N TYR A 428 1.28 23.37 26.09
CA TYR A 428 1.16 21.91 26.06
C TYR A 428 1.26 21.35 24.64
N ARG A 429 2.05 20.29 24.46
CA ARG A 429 2.21 19.58 23.19
C ARG A 429 1.94 18.09 23.37
N TRP A 430 1.19 17.52 22.42
CA TRP A 430 1.00 16.08 22.30
C TRP A 430 2.16 15.50 21.51
N VAL A 431 2.93 14.63 22.14
CA VAL A 431 4.15 14.10 21.54
C VAL A 431 4.52 12.77 22.17
N ASP A 432 4.93 11.81 21.35
CA ASP A 432 5.50 10.55 21.82
C ASP A 432 7.00 10.73 22.12
N LEU A 433 7.31 11.31 23.28
CA LEU A 433 8.68 11.69 23.64
C LEU A 433 9.62 10.50 23.80
N GLU A 434 9.09 9.34 24.17
CA GLU A 434 9.85 8.15 24.56
C GLU A 434 9.71 7.00 23.56
N GLY A 435 9.08 7.22 22.39
CA GLY A 435 8.93 6.23 21.32
C GLY A 435 8.03 5.05 21.69
N GLU A 436 7.02 5.29 22.53
CA GLU A 436 6.10 4.27 23.04
C GLU A 436 5.00 3.89 22.03
N GLY A 437 4.89 4.62 20.91
CA GLY A 437 3.84 4.49 19.90
C GLY A 437 2.56 5.26 20.23
N VAL A 438 2.54 5.99 21.37
CA VAL A 438 1.41 6.79 21.81
C VAL A 438 1.85 8.16 22.30
N PRO A 439 1.12 9.25 21.96
CA PRO A 439 1.50 10.59 22.39
C PRO A 439 1.19 10.81 23.87
N GLY A 440 2.19 11.31 24.61
CA GLY A 440 2.03 11.86 25.95
C GLY A 440 1.89 13.38 25.94
N ILE A 441 1.85 13.98 27.14
CA ILE A 441 1.74 15.44 27.32
C ILE A 441 3.09 16.01 27.70
N LEU A 442 3.67 16.86 26.83
CA LEU A 442 4.88 17.62 27.09
C LEU A 442 4.54 19.09 27.38
N THR A 443 5.15 19.66 28.42
CA THR A 443 4.96 21.08 28.78
C THR A 443 6.25 21.72 29.31
N GLU A 444 6.39 23.02 29.12
CA GLU A 444 7.46 23.83 29.71
C GLU A 444 6.89 24.70 30.84
N GLN A 445 7.34 24.45 32.08
CA GLN A 445 6.92 25.24 33.25
C GLN A 445 8.15 25.71 34.03
N GLY A 446 8.24 27.01 34.31
CA GLY A 446 9.37 27.58 35.06
C GLY A 446 10.74 27.34 34.41
N GLY A 447 10.78 27.25 33.07
CA GLY A 447 12.01 26.99 32.30
C GLY A 447 12.53 25.55 32.39
N SER A 448 11.70 24.59 32.82
CA SER A 448 12.00 23.16 32.80
C SER A 448 10.91 22.41 32.03
N TRP A 449 11.30 21.35 31.33
CA TRP A 449 10.37 20.46 30.64
C TRP A 449 9.81 19.40 31.57
N TYR A 450 8.52 19.17 31.46
CA TYR A 450 7.80 18.13 32.17
C TYR A 450 7.03 17.28 31.17
N TYR A 451 7.07 15.97 31.36
CA TYR A 451 6.39 15.00 30.53
C TYR A 451 5.46 14.13 31.37
N LYS A 452 4.31 13.80 30.79
CA LYS A 452 3.39 12.77 31.30
C LYS A 452 3.23 11.69 30.23
N SER A 453 3.75 10.50 30.50
CA SER A 453 3.54 9.34 29.64
C SER A 453 2.07 8.96 29.59
N ASN A 454 1.64 8.52 28.41
CA ASN A 454 0.30 8.02 28.18
C ASN A 454 0.24 6.53 28.57
N LEU A 455 -0.56 6.22 29.59
CA LEU A 455 -0.76 4.86 30.11
C LEU A 455 -2.11 4.27 29.71
N SER A 456 -2.85 4.95 28.83
CA SER A 456 -4.19 4.54 28.37
C SER A 456 -4.21 3.14 27.74
N PRO A 457 -3.24 2.73 26.89
CA PRO A 457 -3.25 1.39 26.31
C PRO A 457 -3.19 0.27 27.36
N ALA A 458 -2.49 0.51 28.47
CA ALA A 458 -2.37 -0.43 29.59
C ALA A 458 -3.55 -0.36 30.58
N ASN A 459 -4.43 0.62 30.46
CA ASN A 459 -5.55 0.85 31.38
C ASN A 459 -6.85 0.23 30.85
N GLN A 460 -6.86 -1.08 30.73
CA GLN A 460 -8.03 -1.86 30.31
C GLN A 460 -8.96 -2.11 31.50
N GLN A 461 -10.24 -1.81 31.32
CA GLN A 461 -11.28 -2.08 32.31
C GLN A 461 -12.47 -2.79 31.67
N VAL A 462 -13.09 -3.70 32.40
CA VAL A 462 -14.32 -4.37 31.95
C VAL A 462 -15.52 -3.55 32.40
N ILE A 463 -16.18 -2.87 31.46
CA ILE A 463 -17.41 -2.12 31.68
C ILE A 463 -18.55 -2.86 30.99
N ALA A 464 -19.58 -3.23 31.75
CA ALA A 464 -20.76 -3.95 31.24
C ALA A 464 -20.43 -5.26 30.46
N GLY A 465 -19.29 -5.90 30.76
CA GLY A 465 -18.84 -7.13 30.11
C GLY A 465 -17.94 -6.94 28.90
N THR A 466 -17.66 -5.69 28.51
CA THR A 466 -16.76 -5.34 27.40
C THR A 466 -15.46 -4.78 27.96
N GLU A 467 -14.32 -5.25 27.43
CA GLU A 467 -13.01 -4.65 27.71
C GLU A 467 -12.88 -3.31 26.97
N VAL A 468 -12.68 -2.23 27.72
CA VAL A 468 -12.54 -0.87 27.21
C VAL A 468 -11.26 -0.28 27.79
N SER A 469 -10.41 0.27 26.92
CA SER A 469 -9.26 1.08 27.33
C SER A 469 -9.74 2.47 27.72
N LEU A 470 -9.43 2.90 28.95
CA LEU A 470 -9.80 4.22 29.45
C LEU A 470 -8.58 5.15 29.46
N PRO A 471 -8.76 6.45 29.18
CA PRO A 471 -7.67 7.40 29.17
C PRO A 471 -7.01 7.49 30.56
N ARG A 472 -5.68 7.37 30.59
CA ARG A 472 -4.90 7.47 31.83
C ARG A 472 -3.49 7.99 31.54
N PHE A 473 -3.02 8.90 32.39
CA PHE A 473 -1.68 9.47 32.30
C PHE A 473 -0.86 9.13 33.55
N GLY A 474 0.45 9.02 33.35
CA GLY A 474 1.40 8.88 34.43
C GLY A 474 1.53 10.16 35.28
N PRO A 475 2.26 10.07 36.41
CA PRO A 475 2.62 11.26 37.18
C PRO A 475 3.49 12.20 36.34
N THR A 476 3.41 13.51 36.61
CA THR A 476 4.30 14.50 35.97
C THR A 476 5.76 14.17 36.33
N GLN A 477 6.57 13.90 35.32
CA GLN A 477 8.01 13.69 35.49
C GLN A 477 8.77 14.84 34.84
N ARG A 478 9.83 15.31 35.50
CA ARG A 478 10.71 16.31 34.91
C ARG A 478 11.62 15.61 33.89
N VAL A 479 11.64 16.10 32.66
CA VAL A 479 12.58 15.60 31.64
C VAL A 479 14.00 15.91 32.12
N ALA A 480 14.79 14.87 32.34
CA ALA A 480 16.16 15.03 32.79
C ALA A 480 17.00 15.65 31.67
N ARG A 481 17.87 16.62 32.03
CA ARG A 481 18.85 17.27 31.13
C ARG A 481 18.21 17.88 29.86
N GLN A 482 17.50 18.98 30.06
CA GLN A 482 16.96 19.78 28.96
C GLN A 482 18.09 20.25 28.00
N PRO A 483 17.94 20.05 26.68
CA PRO A 483 18.87 20.58 25.67
C PRO A 483 18.97 22.12 25.73
N SER A 484 19.90 22.73 24.99
CA SER A 484 19.95 24.19 24.86
C SER A 484 20.28 24.57 23.41
N PRO A 485 19.50 25.49 22.78
CA PRO A 485 18.33 26.20 23.30
C PRO A 485 17.07 25.32 23.29
N ALA A 486 16.26 25.38 24.34
CA ALA A 486 15.13 24.47 24.52
C ALA A 486 13.88 25.18 25.06
N SER A 487 13.61 26.38 24.58
CA SER A 487 12.27 26.95 24.81
C SER A 487 11.32 26.33 23.80
N LEU A 488 10.39 25.48 24.28
CA LEU A 488 9.33 24.88 23.47
C LEU A 488 8.37 25.95 22.97
N ASN A 489 8.25 27.06 23.70
CA ASN A 489 7.41 28.19 23.33
C ASN A 489 8.03 29.10 22.25
N SER A 490 9.21 28.74 21.73
CA SER A 490 9.82 29.45 20.61
C SER A 490 9.63 28.69 19.30
N ASP A 491 9.33 29.41 18.22
CA ASP A 491 9.23 28.84 16.85
C ASP A 491 10.58 28.35 16.29
N ARG A 492 11.66 28.48 17.08
CA ARG A 492 13.01 28.07 16.70
C ARG A 492 13.33 26.62 16.98
N VAL A 493 12.55 25.98 17.86
CA VAL A 493 12.79 24.61 18.31
C VAL A 493 11.66 23.72 17.84
N HIS A 494 12.01 22.71 17.05
CA HIS A 494 11.10 21.71 16.53
C HIS A 494 11.37 20.36 17.19
N LEU A 495 10.31 19.59 17.42
CA LEU A 495 10.40 18.18 17.78
C LEU A 495 10.03 17.37 16.54
N MET A 496 10.96 16.57 16.05
CA MET A 496 10.72 15.74 14.87
C MET A 496 11.60 14.50 14.88
N ASN A 497 11.12 13.44 14.22
CA ASN A 497 11.90 12.24 14.00
C ASN A 497 12.83 12.46 12.80
N LEU A 498 14.15 12.54 13.05
CA LEU A 498 15.15 12.72 12.00
C LEU A 498 15.73 11.40 11.49
N SER A 499 15.79 10.37 12.35
CA SER A 499 16.52 9.12 12.08
C SER A 499 15.63 8.03 11.47
N GLY A 500 14.31 8.17 11.60
CA GLY A 500 13.34 7.17 11.15
C GLY A 500 13.19 6.00 12.12
N ALA A 501 13.91 6.03 13.26
CA ALA A 501 13.87 4.97 14.27
C ALA A 501 12.66 5.09 15.23
N GLY A 502 11.93 6.21 15.16
CA GLY A 502 10.83 6.54 16.08
C GLY A 502 11.26 7.52 17.16
N ASP A 503 12.57 7.63 17.41
CA ASP A 503 13.12 8.57 18.38
C ASP A 503 12.98 10.01 17.93
N LEU A 504 12.41 10.84 18.80
CA LEU A 504 12.33 12.27 18.56
C LEU A 504 13.68 12.95 18.78
N ALA A 505 13.95 13.93 17.94
CA ALA A 505 15.04 14.86 18.09
C ALA A 505 14.50 16.27 18.38
N VAL A 506 15.20 16.97 19.27
CA VAL A 506 15.06 18.42 19.46
C VAL A 506 15.94 19.10 18.44
N VAL A 507 15.34 19.80 17.50
CA VAL A 507 16.01 20.36 16.33
C VAL A 507 15.92 21.88 16.35
N ALA A 508 17.06 22.54 16.12
CA ALA A 508 17.15 23.97 15.91
C ALA A 508 17.76 24.25 14.53
N PHE A 509 16.94 24.80 13.62
CA PHE A 509 17.38 25.16 12.27
C PHE A 509 17.92 26.59 12.18
N ASP A 510 17.41 27.49 13.02
CA ASP A 510 17.85 28.89 13.12
C ASP A 510 18.95 29.07 14.19
N GLY A 511 19.75 30.12 14.04
CA GLY A 511 20.77 30.54 15.00
C GLY A 511 22.23 30.26 14.59
N PRO A 512 23.20 30.58 15.47
CA PRO A 512 24.64 30.53 15.13
C PRO A 512 25.20 29.11 15.03
N SER A 513 24.45 28.09 15.43
CA SER A 513 24.85 26.68 15.34
C SER A 513 23.62 25.80 15.16
N PRO A 514 23.10 25.66 13.92
CA PRO A 514 22.02 24.74 13.63
C PRO A 514 22.42 23.29 13.89
N GLY A 515 21.51 22.51 14.47
CA GLY A 515 21.78 21.14 14.86
C GLY A 515 20.66 20.54 15.70
N TYR A 516 20.92 19.40 16.31
CA TYR A 516 19.92 18.65 17.04
C TYR A 516 20.48 17.83 18.21
N PHE A 517 19.56 17.39 19.06
CA PHE A 517 19.77 16.43 20.14
C PHE A 517 18.78 15.29 19.95
N GLU A 518 19.26 14.06 19.72
CA GLU A 518 18.41 12.86 19.64
C GLU A 518 18.11 12.34 21.04
N ARG A 519 16.87 11.90 21.27
CA ARG A 519 16.49 11.11 22.45
C ARG A 519 17.19 9.75 22.44
N THR A 520 17.47 9.19 23.61
CA THR A 520 17.95 7.80 23.77
C THR A 520 16.95 6.95 24.54
N ASP A 521 17.02 5.63 24.36
CA ASP A 521 16.20 4.63 25.06
C ASP A 521 16.30 4.74 26.59
N GLU A 522 17.44 5.19 27.13
CA GLU A 522 17.62 5.41 28.56
C GLU A 522 17.01 6.72 29.08
N GLN A 523 16.11 7.32 28.29
CA GLN A 523 15.45 8.56 28.62
C GLN A 523 16.45 9.71 28.87
N ASP A 524 17.57 9.75 28.13
CA ASP A 524 18.52 10.88 28.09
C ASP A 524 18.61 11.49 26.66
N TRP A 525 19.46 12.50 26.51
CA TRP A 525 19.75 13.14 25.22
C TRP A 525 21.17 12.83 24.78
N ASN A 526 21.31 12.48 23.50
CA ASN A 526 22.61 12.45 22.84
C ASN A 526 23.27 13.83 22.87
N ARG A 527 24.60 13.84 22.73
CA ARG A 527 25.36 15.09 22.60
C ARG A 527 24.92 15.86 21.37
N PHE A 528 24.92 17.19 21.46
CA PHE A 528 24.61 18.08 20.35
C PHE A 528 25.40 17.70 19.10
N LYS A 529 24.69 17.47 17.99
CA LYS A 529 25.28 17.25 16.66
C LYS A 529 24.86 18.41 15.76
N ARG A 530 25.84 18.99 15.06
CA ARG A 530 25.57 20.03 14.05
C ARG A 530 25.14 19.39 12.74
N PHE A 531 24.24 20.05 12.03
CA PHE A 531 23.95 19.68 10.65
C PHE A 531 25.17 19.91 9.76
N GLN A 532 25.37 19.01 8.80
CA GLN A 532 26.45 19.14 7.82
C GLN A 532 26.06 20.09 6.69
N SER A 533 24.78 20.07 6.30
CA SER A 533 24.22 20.91 5.24
C SER A 533 22.88 21.47 5.69
N ILE A 534 22.77 22.81 5.74
CA ILE A 534 21.51 23.48 6.02
C ILE A 534 21.30 24.62 5.02
N PRO A 535 20.10 24.75 4.42
CA PRO A 535 19.81 25.81 3.48
C PRO A 535 19.67 27.15 4.21
N VAL A 536 20.07 28.23 3.53
CA VAL A 536 19.92 29.60 4.04
C VAL A 536 18.51 30.07 3.68
N LEU A 537 17.59 29.91 4.63
CA LEU A 537 16.16 30.19 4.47
C LEU A 537 15.64 31.10 5.58
N ASP A 538 14.52 31.75 5.32
CA ASP A 538 13.69 32.31 6.37
C ASP A 538 12.81 31.20 6.95
N TRP A 539 13.22 30.64 8.10
CA TRP A 539 12.49 29.58 8.80
C TRP A 539 11.15 30.04 9.40
N SER A 540 10.92 31.35 9.46
CA SER A 540 9.63 31.93 9.85
C SER A 540 8.69 32.18 8.67
N ASN A 541 9.08 31.79 7.45
CA ASN A 541 8.28 31.98 6.25
C ASN A 541 6.95 31.20 6.36
N PRO A 542 5.78 31.86 6.28
CA PRO A 542 4.48 31.21 6.39
C PRO A 542 4.16 30.25 5.22
N ASN A 543 4.93 30.31 4.12
CA ASN A 543 4.84 29.39 3.00
C ASN A 543 5.78 28.17 3.10
N LEU A 544 6.53 28.02 4.20
CA LEU A 544 7.34 26.84 4.46
C LEU A 544 6.49 25.74 5.10
N ARG A 545 6.59 24.52 4.58
CA ARG A 545 5.96 23.32 5.14
C ARG A 545 6.96 22.16 5.19
N PHE A 546 6.81 21.32 6.21
CA PHE A 546 7.49 20.03 6.31
C PHE A 546 6.57 18.97 5.72
N ILE A 547 7.02 18.28 4.68
CA ILE A 547 6.23 17.29 3.93
C ILE A 547 7.18 16.26 3.33
N ASP A 548 6.86 14.97 3.41
CA ASP A 548 7.61 13.95 2.68
C ASP A 548 7.23 14.00 1.19
N VAL A 549 8.03 14.69 0.39
CA VAL A 549 7.85 14.75 -1.07
C VAL A 549 8.62 13.65 -1.78
N THR A 550 9.47 12.90 -1.10
CA THR A 550 10.25 11.82 -1.73
C THR A 550 9.66 10.44 -1.51
N GLY A 551 8.74 10.28 -0.56
CA GLY A 551 8.13 9.02 -0.14
C GLY A 551 9.08 8.12 0.65
N ASP A 552 10.08 8.69 1.32
CA ASP A 552 11.08 7.96 2.09
C ASP A 552 10.81 7.91 3.60
N GLY A 553 9.71 8.52 4.04
CA GLY A 553 9.27 8.60 5.43
C GLY A 553 9.89 9.75 6.20
N PHE A 554 10.75 10.57 5.59
CA PHE A 554 11.36 11.73 6.21
C PHE A 554 10.68 13.03 5.76
N PRO A 555 10.41 13.97 6.68
CA PRO A 555 9.84 15.26 6.30
C PRO A 555 10.88 16.08 5.52
N ASP A 556 10.60 16.34 4.24
CA ASP A 556 11.35 17.30 3.41
C ASP A 556 10.85 18.73 3.63
N LEU A 557 11.61 19.71 3.15
CA LEU A 557 11.16 21.11 3.12
C LEU A 557 10.50 21.42 1.79
N LEU A 558 9.29 21.98 1.83
CA LEU A 558 8.60 22.53 0.67
C LEU A 558 8.25 23.99 0.93
N ILE A 559 8.61 24.85 -0.01
CA ILE A 559 8.32 26.29 0.02
C ILE A 559 7.54 26.62 -1.24
N SER A 560 6.35 27.21 -1.06
CA SER A 560 5.63 27.79 -2.19
C SER A 560 6.15 29.19 -2.50
N GLU A 561 6.58 29.39 -3.74
CA GLU A 561 6.93 30.67 -4.36
C GLU A 561 5.90 31.00 -5.45
N ASP A 562 5.84 32.25 -5.92
CA ASP A 562 4.78 32.73 -6.85
C ASP A 562 4.57 31.88 -8.11
N HIS A 563 5.64 31.23 -8.61
CA HIS A 563 5.61 30.45 -9.86
C HIS A 563 6.30 29.08 -9.75
N ALA A 564 6.79 28.70 -8.57
CA ALA A 564 7.53 27.47 -8.38
C ALA A 564 7.36 26.91 -6.96
N PHE A 565 7.51 25.61 -6.82
CA PHE A 565 7.82 24.97 -5.55
C PHE A 565 9.33 24.81 -5.45
N CYS A 566 9.90 25.43 -4.42
CA CYS A 566 11.27 25.16 -4.00
C CYS A 566 11.22 24.08 -2.92
N TRP A 567 11.96 23.00 -3.10
CA TRP A 567 12.01 21.94 -2.11
C TRP A 567 13.44 21.47 -1.82
N HIS A 568 13.66 20.97 -0.61
CA HIS A 568 14.92 20.41 -0.17
C HIS A 568 14.71 19.02 0.41
N ALA A 569 15.36 18.03 -0.20
CA ALA A 569 15.34 16.66 0.30
C ALA A 569 15.96 16.60 1.69
N SER A 570 15.32 15.87 2.60
CA SER A 570 15.89 15.50 3.89
C SER A 570 17.08 14.57 3.66
N LEU A 571 18.20 14.89 4.30
CA LEU A 571 19.36 14.01 4.41
C LEU A 571 19.41 13.40 5.82
N SER A 572 18.25 13.27 6.46
CA SER A 572 18.10 12.79 7.84
C SER A 572 18.99 13.62 8.77
N VAL A 573 19.80 12.95 9.59
CA VAL A 573 20.75 13.53 10.54
C VAL A 573 21.80 14.46 9.93
N ASN A 574 21.98 14.48 8.61
CA ASN A 574 22.95 15.36 7.94
C ASN A 574 22.38 16.74 7.56
N GLY A 575 21.06 16.93 7.67
CA GLY A 575 20.36 18.18 7.36
C GLY A 575 19.59 18.06 6.04
N PHE A 576 19.75 19.02 5.13
CA PHE A 576 19.00 19.03 3.86
C PHE A 576 19.90 19.18 2.63
N ALA A 577 19.43 18.63 1.51
CA ALA A 577 20.05 18.75 0.20
C ALA A 577 19.90 20.17 -0.40
N PRO A 578 20.67 20.50 -1.45
CA PRO A 578 20.49 21.75 -2.20
C PRO A 578 19.07 21.90 -2.76
N ALA A 579 18.64 23.17 -2.90
CA ALA A 579 17.31 23.51 -3.42
C ALA A 579 17.07 22.90 -4.81
N GLN A 580 15.89 22.32 -4.98
CA GLN A 580 15.36 21.93 -6.28
C GLN A 580 14.09 22.71 -6.55
N HIS A 581 13.98 23.30 -7.73
CA HIS A 581 12.81 24.07 -8.14
C HIS A 581 11.98 23.27 -9.14
N ARG A 582 10.67 23.27 -8.91
CA ARG A 582 9.69 22.74 -9.85
C ARG A 582 8.69 23.85 -10.20
N PRO A 583 8.46 24.13 -11.49
CA PRO A 583 7.50 25.16 -11.87
C PRO A 583 6.09 24.73 -11.45
N GLN A 584 5.30 25.68 -10.98
CA GLN A 584 3.87 25.46 -10.77
C GLN A 584 3.14 25.45 -12.12
N SER A 585 2.03 24.73 -12.19
CA SER A 585 1.16 24.77 -13.38
C SER A 585 0.47 26.12 -13.47
N LEU A 586 0.33 26.66 -14.69
CA LEU A 586 -0.53 27.83 -14.94
C LEU A 586 -2.02 27.46 -14.93
N ASP A 587 -2.34 26.18 -15.14
CA ASP A 587 -3.68 25.63 -15.09
C ASP A 587 -3.85 24.82 -13.80
N GLN A 588 -4.75 25.28 -12.92
CA GLN A 588 -5.06 24.62 -11.64
C GLN A 588 -5.62 23.21 -11.81
N GLU A 589 -6.25 22.90 -12.95
CA GLU A 589 -6.74 21.55 -13.23
C GLU A 589 -5.58 20.58 -13.53
N ALA A 590 -4.50 21.08 -14.15
CA ALA A 590 -3.32 20.28 -14.50
C ALA A 590 -2.30 20.15 -13.36
N GLY A 591 -2.31 21.06 -12.38
CA GLY A 591 -1.42 21.01 -11.21
C GLY A 591 -1.68 22.14 -10.23
N PRO A 592 -1.08 22.12 -9.02
CA PRO A 592 -1.35 23.10 -7.99
C PRO A 592 -0.76 24.48 -8.35
N GLN A 593 -1.57 25.52 -8.15
CA GLN A 593 -1.16 26.92 -8.12
C GLN A 593 -1.61 27.49 -6.78
N LEU A 594 -0.80 27.33 -5.75
CA LEU A 594 -1.20 27.55 -4.36
C LEU A 594 -0.18 28.44 -3.66
N VAL A 595 -0.68 29.48 -2.98
CA VAL A 595 0.10 30.22 -1.97
C VAL A 595 -0.40 29.76 -0.61
N PHE A 596 0.46 29.11 0.17
CA PHE A 596 0.05 28.50 1.45
C PHE A 596 -0.43 29.53 2.48
N ALA A 597 0.03 30.78 2.36
CA ALA A 597 -0.33 31.88 3.25
C ALA A 597 -1.49 32.75 2.74
N ASP A 598 -2.23 32.35 1.70
CA ASP A 598 -3.41 33.10 1.28
C ASP A 598 -4.54 32.91 2.31
N GLY A 599 -4.85 33.97 3.06
CA GLY A 599 -5.84 33.95 4.15
C GLY A 599 -7.29 33.67 3.70
N SER A 600 -7.53 33.44 2.40
CA SER A 600 -8.82 33.08 1.84
C SER A 600 -9.01 31.58 1.60
N GLU A 601 -7.94 30.78 1.52
CA GLU A 601 -7.99 29.36 1.20
C GLU A 601 -7.39 28.51 2.32
N SER A 602 -8.09 27.46 2.73
CA SER A 602 -7.59 26.51 3.73
C SER A 602 -6.83 25.40 3.02
N ILE A 603 -5.49 25.56 2.93
CA ILE A 603 -4.59 24.56 2.37
C ILE A 603 -4.08 23.65 3.47
N PHE A 604 -4.27 22.35 3.28
CA PHE A 604 -3.87 21.29 4.19
C PHE A 604 -2.96 20.28 3.50
N LEU A 605 -2.32 19.45 4.32
CA LEU A 605 -1.47 18.34 3.92
C LEU A 605 -2.08 17.07 4.49
N ALA A 606 -2.47 16.13 3.64
CA ALA A 606 -3.11 14.88 4.05
C ALA A 606 -3.02 13.84 2.94
N ASP A 607 -3.08 12.55 3.30
CA ASP A 607 -3.19 11.46 2.34
C ASP A 607 -4.66 11.26 1.97
N MET A 608 -5.06 11.74 0.79
CA MET A 608 -6.45 11.68 0.34
C MET A 608 -6.75 10.41 -0.43
N SER A 609 -5.71 9.74 -0.94
CA SER A 609 -5.83 8.55 -1.80
C SER A 609 -5.60 7.23 -1.05
N GLY A 610 -5.00 7.29 0.13
CA GLY A 610 -4.66 6.14 0.98
C GLY A 610 -3.43 5.37 0.51
N ASP A 611 -2.50 6.02 -0.20
CA ASP A 611 -1.28 5.39 -0.74
C ASP A 611 -0.03 5.63 0.12
N GLY A 612 -0.18 6.35 1.24
CA GLY A 612 0.83 6.72 2.20
C GLY A 612 1.66 7.94 1.80
N LEU A 613 1.28 8.67 0.75
CA LEU A 613 1.92 9.92 0.36
C LEU A 613 1.12 11.13 0.85
N THR A 614 1.81 12.19 1.24
CA THR A 614 1.15 13.43 1.65
C THR A 614 0.77 14.26 0.43
N ASP A 615 -0.53 14.47 0.21
CA ASP A 615 -1.06 15.28 -0.88
C ASP A 615 -1.25 16.75 -0.47
N LEU A 616 -1.34 17.62 -1.48
CA LEU A 616 -1.78 19.01 -1.28
C LEU A 616 -3.31 19.06 -1.34
N VAL A 617 -3.96 19.50 -0.28
CA VAL A 617 -5.42 19.53 -0.16
C VAL A 617 -5.89 20.96 -0.02
N ARG A 618 -6.90 21.35 -0.80
CA ARG A 618 -7.61 22.62 -0.63
C ARG A 618 -9.03 22.34 -0.20
N ILE A 619 -9.44 22.95 0.91
CA ILE A 619 -10.79 22.85 1.43
C ILE A 619 -11.43 24.24 1.45
N ARG A 620 -12.59 24.33 0.82
CA ARG A 620 -13.50 25.46 0.86
C ARG A 620 -14.90 24.96 1.20
N ASN A 621 -15.77 25.88 1.60
CA ASN A 621 -17.16 25.54 1.86
C ASN A 621 -17.87 25.10 0.57
N GLY A 622 -18.18 23.81 0.44
CA GLY A 622 -18.78 23.21 -0.76
C GLY A 622 -17.80 22.74 -1.83
N GLU A 623 -16.48 22.85 -1.62
CA GLU A 623 -15.47 22.37 -2.57
C GLU A 623 -14.26 21.80 -1.81
N VAL A 624 -14.01 20.51 -1.97
CA VAL A 624 -12.79 19.84 -1.50
C VAL A 624 -12.08 19.23 -2.70
N CYS A 625 -10.82 19.59 -2.88
CA CYS A 625 -9.98 19.03 -3.93
C CYS A 625 -8.56 18.80 -3.45
N TYR A 626 -7.85 17.88 -4.09
CA TYR A 626 -6.45 17.61 -3.80
C TYR A 626 -5.62 17.43 -5.07
N TRP A 627 -4.30 17.62 -4.95
CA TRP A 627 -3.33 17.31 -5.99
C TRP A 627 -2.42 16.19 -5.47
N PRO A 628 -2.46 15.00 -6.12
CA PRO A 628 -1.75 13.84 -5.63
C PRO A 628 -0.23 14.01 -5.73
N ASN A 629 0.50 13.56 -4.74
CA ASN A 629 1.96 13.63 -4.73
C ASN A 629 2.57 12.60 -5.70
N LEU A 630 3.33 13.06 -6.70
CA LEU A 630 4.02 12.23 -7.69
C LEU A 630 5.53 12.12 -7.43
N GLY A 631 5.97 12.59 -6.27
CA GLY A 631 7.35 12.56 -5.83
C GLY A 631 8.22 13.70 -6.36
N TYR A 632 9.23 14.06 -5.57
CA TYR A 632 10.29 15.01 -5.92
C TYR A 632 9.78 16.40 -6.28
N GLY A 633 8.80 16.88 -5.50
CA GLY A 633 8.13 18.17 -5.66
C GLY A 633 7.18 18.23 -6.87
N ARG A 634 6.81 17.09 -7.46
CA ARG A 634 5.81 17.00 -8.53
C ARG A 634 4.47 16.60 -7.94
N PHE A 635 3.41 17.29 -8.38
CA PHE A 635 2.04 16.98 -8.01
C PHE A 635 1.22 16.76 -9.28
N GLY A 636 0.26 15.84 -9.23
CA GLY A 636 -0.59 15.47 -10.35
C GLY A 636 -1.71 16.46 -10.63
N ALA A 637 -2.59 16.09 -11.55
CA ALA A 637 -3.79 16.86 -11.88
C ALA A 637 -4.75 16.93 -10.69
N LYS A 638 -5.56 18.00 -10.63
CA LYS A 638 -6.52 18.22 -9.55
C LYS A 638 -7.57 17.12 -9.53
N VAL A 639 -7.81 16.53 -8.37
CA VAL A 639 -8.96 15.66 -8.12
C VAL A 639 -9.99 16.45 -7.31
N THR A 640 -11.12 16.77 -7.93
CA THR A 640 -12.25 17.41 -7.22
C THR A 640 -13.13 16.32 -6.64
N MET A 641 -13.30 16.28 -5.33
CA MET A 641 -14.05 15.21 -4.67
C MET A 641 -15.56 15.47 -4.79
N ALA A 642 -16.28 14.46 -5.26
CA ALA A 642 -17.73 14.50 -5.33
C ALA A 642 -18.38 14.67 -3.95
N GLN A 643 -19.60 15.21 -3.93
CA GLN A 643 -20.37 15.41 -2.69
C GLN A 643 -19.61 16.23 -1.63
N SER A 644 -18.73 17.13 -2.08
CA SER A 644 -17.99 18.04 -1.20
C SER A 644 -18.94 18.75 -0.21
N PRO A 645 -18.66 18.69 1.10
CA PRO A 645 -19.59 19.15 2.11
C PRO A 645 -19.71 20.67 2.13
N HIS A 646 -20.93 21.14 2.39
CA HIS A 646 -21.17 22.49 2.88
C HIS A 646 -21.10 22.46 4.40
N PHE A 647 -19.99 22.95 4.96
CA PHE A 647 -19.68 22.88 6.39
C PHE A 647 -20.55 23.81 7.23
N ASP A 648 -20.68 25.06 6.79
CA ASP A 648 -21.47 26.09 7.48
C ASP A 648 -22.02 27.10 6.45
N HIS A 649 -22.70 28.14 6.91
CA HIS A 649 -22.98 29.32 6.10
C HIS A 649 -21.67 29.99 5.67
N ALA A 650 -21.67 30.57 4.47
CA ALA A 650 -20.46 31.17 3.88
C ALA A 650 -19.80 32.23 4.76
N ASP A 651 -20.57 32.97 5.55
CA ASP A 651 -20.09 34.01 6.47
C ASP A 651 -19.52 33.46 7.79
N LEU A 652 -19.77 32.19 8.11
CA LEU A 652 -19.37 31.54 9.38
C LEU A 652 -18.27 30.48 9.20
N PHE A 653 -18.05 30.03 7.96
CA PHE A 653 -17.03 29.05 7.66
C PHE A 653 -15.63 29.57 8.06
N ASP A 654 -14.93 28.76 8.85
CA ASP A 654 -13.58 29.04 9.32
C ASP A 654 -12.74 27.77 9.16
N GLY A 655 -11.73 27.85 8.30
CA GLY A 655 -10.81 26.75 8.03
C GLY A 655 -10.02 26.27 9.24
N ASN A 656 -9.79 27.14 10.24
CA ASN A 656 -9.08 26.76 11.46
C ASN A 656 -9.86 25.76 12.32
N ARG A 657 -11.15 25.57 12.02
CA ARG A 657 -12.04 24.61 12.66
C ARG A 657 -12.12 23.27 11.92
N LEU A 658 -11.27 23.05 10.92
CA LEU A 658 -11.13 21.74 10.27
C LEU A 658 -10.01 20.94 10.94
N ARG A 659 -10.22 19.64 11.10
CA ARG A 659 -9.19 18.65 11.43
C ARG A 659 -9.27 17.53 10.42
N LEU A 660 -8.10 17.08 9.99
CA LEU A 660 -7.91 15.99 9.05
C LEU A 660 -7.25 14.84 9.78
N ALA A 661 -7.88 13.67 9.76
CA ALA A 661 -7.35 12.45 10.36
C ALA A 661 -8.03 11.23 9.73
N ASP A 662 -7.34 10.10 9.66
CA ASP A 662 -7.97 8.81 9.36
C ASP A 662 -8.69 8.30 10.62
N ILE A 663 -10.01 8.18 10.54
CA ILE A 663 -10.87 7.84 11.70
C ILE A 663 -11.39 6.41 11.60
N ASP A 664 -11.68 5.94 10.38
CA ASP A 664 -12.13 4.59 10.14
C ASP A 664 -11.00 3.57 9.97
N GLY A 665 -9.73 4.02 9.92
CA GLY A 665 -8.56 3.18 9.73
C GLY A 665 -8.43 2.67 8.28
N SER A 666 -9.04 3.35 7.32
CA SER A 666 -9.02 2.98 5.90
C SER A 666 -7.70 3.31 5.20
N GLY A 667 -6.87 4.15 5.82
CA GLY A 667 -5.72 4.80 5.22
C GLY A 667 -6.06 6.12 4.53
N THR A 668 -7.34 6.42 4.27
CA THR A 668 -7.73 7.70 3.67
C THR A 668 -8.05 8.73 4.75
N THR A 669 -7.71 9.99 4.50
CA THR A 669 -7.93 11.05 5.50
C THR A 669 -9.37 11.55 5.47
N ASP A 670 -10.06 11.50 6.61
CA ASP A 670 -11.40 12.01 6.85
C ASP A 670 -11.40 13.48 7.31
N ILE A 671 -12.57 14.13 7.28
CA ILE A 671 -12.74 15.52 7.75
C ILE A 671 -13.60 15.57 9.01
N LEU A 672 -13.11 16.23 10.05
CA LEU A 672 -13.92 16.75 11.14
C LEU A 672 -14.04 18.28 11.04
N TYR A 673 -15.26 18.77 11.15
CA TYR A 673 -15.55 20.20 11.25
C TYR A 673 -16.17 20.53 12.61
N PHE A 674 -15.54 21.46 13.33
CA PHE A 674 -16.02 21.95 14.62
C PHE A 674 -16.99 23.10 14.41
N ALA A 675 -18.27 22.76 14.20
CA ALA A 675 -19.33 23.76 14.17
C ALA A 675 -19.57 24.37 15.57
N SER A 676 -20.30 25.49 15.61
CA SER A 676 -20.55 26.20 16.89
C SER A 676 -21.28 25.36 17.95
N ASP A 677 -22.08 24.38 17.52
CA ASP A 677 -23.00 23.63 18.36
C ASP A 677 -22.88 22.10 18.22
N ALA A 678 -21.97 21.60 17.38
CA ALA A 678 -21.66 20.17 17.24
C ALA A 678 -20.36 19.94 16.46
N ILE A 679 -19.98 18.68 16.35
CA ILE A 679 -18.90 18.23 15.48
C ILE A 679 -19.51 17.43 14.34
N ASP A 680 -19.14 17.81 13.12
CA ASP A 680 -19.57 17.16 11.91
C ASP A 680 -18.42 16.35 11.33
N LEU A 681 -18.69 15.08 11.07
CA LEU A 681 -17.77 14.14 10.49
C LEU A 681 -18.19 13.80 9.06
N TYR A 682 -17.20 13.72 8.19
CA TYR A 682 -17.34 13.35 6.79
C TYR A 682 -16.27 12.31 6.45
N PHE A 683 -16.70 11.10 6.13
CA PHE A 683 -15.79 10.04 5.72
C PHE A 683 -15.37 10.19 4.25
N ASN A 684 -14.09 9.95 3.99
CA ASN A 684 -13.54 9.91 2.66
C ASN A 684 -13.93 8.59 1.95
N GLN A 685 -14.45 8.68 0.73
CA GLN A 685 -14.89 7.52 -0.06
C GLN A 685 -13.80 7.15 -1.08
N SER A 686 -12.69 6.58 -0.59
CA SER A 686 -11.55 6.12 -1.42
C SER A 686 -10.93 7.21 -2.31
N GLY A 687 -10.87 8.46 -1.83
CA GLY A 687 -10.32 9.60 -2.55
C GLY A 687 -11.20 10.16 -3.67
N ASN A 688 -12.48 9.75 -3.75
CA ASN A 688 -13.37 10.16 -4.85
C ASN A 688 -14.45 11.14 -4.44
N ALA A 689 -14.99 10.96 -3.24
CA ALA A 689 -16.18 11.64 -2.76
C ALA A 689 -16.21 11.67 -1.23
N TRP A 690 -17.22 12.35 -0.68
CA TRP A 690 -17.46 12.44 0.76
C TRP A 690 -18.76 11.72 1.14
N GLY A 691 -18.73 11.03 2.27
CA GLY A 691 -19.93 10.52 2.93
C GLY A 691 -20.85 11.64 3.40
N SER A 692 -22.11 11.31 3.66
CA SER A 692 -23.06 12.28 4.20
C SER A 692 -22.67 12.71 5.62
N ARG A 693 -23.06 13.94 6.01
CA ARG A 693 -22.77 14.54 7.31
C ARG A 693 -23.19 13.62 8.46
N ARG A 694 -22.23 13.18 9.28
CA ARG A 694 -22.48 12.55 10.58
C ARG A 694 -22.29 13.56 11.69
N ARG A 695 -23.37 13.90 12.41
CA ARG A 695 -23.31 14.89 13.48
C ARG A 695 -23.17 14.22 14.84
N LEU A 696 -22.10 14.53 15.56
CA LEU A 696 -21.85 14.06 16.91
C LEU A 696 -22.57 15.00 17.90
N ALA A 697 -23.67 14.53 18.50
CA ALA A 697 -24.57 15.37 19.29
C ALA A 697 -24.16 15.56 20.76
N HIS A 698 -23.30 14.69 21.28
CA HIS A 698 -23.00 14.60 22.73
C HIS A 698 -21.71 15.34 23.14
N PHE A 699 -21.14 16.17 22.26
CA PHE A 699 -19.86 16.81 22.49
C PHE A 699 -20.01 18.22 23.09
N PRO A 700 -19.12 18.65 24.02
CA PRO A 700 -19.10 20.02 24.50
C PRO A 700 -18.92 21.03 23.35
N ALA A 701 -19.59 22.18 23.43
CA ALA A 701 -19.42 23.23 22.42
C ALA A 701 -17.94 23.67 22.36
N VAL A 702 -17.39 23.72 21.15
CA VAL A 702 -16.03 24.22 20.93
C VAL A 702 -16.10 25.73 20.74
N GLU A 703 -15.97 26.45 21.84
CA GLU A 703 -15.82 27.91 21.87
C GLU A 703 -14.40 28.31 21.45
N SER A 704 -14.19 29.59 21.13
CA SER A 704 -12.91 30.13 20.62
C SER A 704 -11.71 29.92 21.55
N VAL A 705 -11.94 29.60 22.83
CA VAL A 705 -10.90 29.39 23.85
C VAL A 705 -10.69 27.91 24.20
N SER A 706 -11.56 27.01 23.71
CA SER A 706 -11.41 25.57 23.88
C SER A 706 -10.62 24.96 22.73
N SER A 707 -9.81 23.95 23.01
CA SER A 707 -9.07 23.19 22.02
C SER A 707 -9.74 21.85 21.78
N ALA A 708 -9.72 21.41 20.52
CA ALA A 708 -10.05 20.06 20.14
C ALA A 708 -9.00 19.50 19.18
N THR A 709 -8.52 18.31 19.50
CA THR A 709 -7.42 17.64 18.82
C THR A 709 -7.82 16.20 18.53
N VAL A 710 -7.38 15.70 17.39
CA VAL A 710 -7.54 14.30 17.01
C VAL A 710 -6.20 13.61 17.16
N LEU A 711 -6.14 12.54 17.94
CA LEU A 711 -4.92 11.76 18.16
C LEU A 711 -5.27 10.32 18.55
N ASP A 712 -4.37 9.37 18.27
CA ASP A 712 -4.49 8.02 18.82
C ASP A 712 -4.11 8.03 20.32
N LEU A 713 -5.10 8.33 21.16
CA LEU A 713 -4.91 8.38 22.61
C LEU A 713 -4.84 6.97 23.22
N LEU A 714 -5.52 5.99 22.63
CA LEU A 714 -5.67 4.65 23.19
C LEU A 714 -4.62 3.65 22.70
N GLY A 715 -3.82 4.02 21.70
CA GLY A 715 -2.76 3.19 21.12
C GLY A 715 -3.29 2.01 20.33
N ASN A 716 -4.46 2.15 19.72
CA ASN A 716 -5.12 1.09 18.96
C ASN A 716 -5.13 1.38 17.44
N GLY A 717 -4.42 2.43 17.00
CA GLY A 717 -4.37 2.85 15.61
C GLY A 717 -5.61 3.61 15.14
N THR A 718 -6.54 3.96 16.03
CA THR A 718 -7.74 4.74 15.69
C THR A 718 -7.73 6.12 16.34
N ALA A 719 -8.25 7.10 15.61
CA ALA A 719 -8.32 8.47 16.08
C ALA A 719 -9.31 8.63 17.24
N CYS A 720 -8.84 9.17 18.36
CA CYS A 720 -9.67 9.67 19.45
C CYS A 720 -9.82 11.19 19.33
N LEU A 721 -11.04 11.67 19.60
CA LEU A 721 -11.32 13.08 19.68
C LEU A 721 -11.16 13.56 21.12
N LEU A 722 -10.18 14.43 21.35
CA LEU A 722 -9.91 15.02 22.65
C LEU A 722 -10.37 16.47 22.68
N TRP A 723 -11.09 16.85 23.74
CA TRP A 723 -11.49 18.22 24.01
C TRP A 723 -10.88 18.71 25.30
N SER A 724 -10.55 19.99 25.33
CA SER A 724 -10.09 20.65 26.54
C SER A 724 -10.54 22.10 26.56
N SER A 725 -10.91 22.60 27.73
CA SER A 725 -11.30 23.98 27.92
C SER A 725 -10.64 24.61 29.14
N PRO A 726 -10.11 25.85 29.01
CA PRO A 726 -9.56 26.60 30.13
C PRO A 726 -10.66 27.38 30.88
N LEU A 727 -11.91 27.31 30.43
CA LEU A 727 -13.00 28.12 30.97
C LEU A 727 -13.34 27.68 32.41
N PRO A 728 -13.58 28.63 33.34
CA PRO A 728 -13.95 28.31 34.72
C PRO A 728 -15.21 27.46 34.84
N THR A 729 -16.14 27.59 33.89
CA THR A 729 -17.36 26.78 33.79
C THR A 729 -17.08 25.31 33.52
N SER A 730 -15.93 25.00 32.92
CA SER A 730 -15.45 23.66 32.57
C SER A 730 -14.40 23.16 33.57
N ALA A 731 -14.11 23.89 34.66
CA ALA A 731 -13.04 23.55 35.59
C ALA A 731 -13.25 22.20 36.33
N SER A 732 -14.48 21.70 36.42
CA SER A 732 -14.77 20.36 36.94
C SER A 732 -14.55 19.24 35.92
N ARG A 733 -14.46 19.57 34.63
CA ARG A 733 -14.31 18.66 33.48
C ARG A 733 -13.37 19.26 32.43
N PRO A 734 -12.08 19.43 32.76
CA PRO A 734 -11.15 20.13 31.87
C PRO A 734 -10.71 19.29 30.66
N MET A 735 -10.97 17.96 30.67
CA MET A 735 -10.61 17.01 29.60
C MET A 735 -11.46 15.75 29.62
#